data_AF-A0A1I8BEW9-F1
#
_entry.id   AF-A0A1I8BEW9-F1
#
_cell.length_a   1.000
_cell.length_b   1.000
_cell.length_c   1.000
_cell.angle_alpha   90.00
_cell.angle_beta   90.00
_cell.angle_gamma   90.00
#
_symmetry.space_group_name_H-M   'P 1'
#
loop_
_entity.id
_entity.type
_entity.pdbx_description
1 polymer ?
#
loop_
_entity_poly.entity_id
_entity_poly.type
_entity_poly.pdbx_seq_one_letter_code
_entity_poly.pdbx_strand_id
1 'polypeptide(L)'
;IPPLEIEPEFRVDEISEQNAQKFELDKCAFYCFFVPLKDDEQIDLHFYKNISCSDIVYGFAEVEDKGLKLPTKMDLIPHSYYGNFKLITSLQLISTSPRVLLGMEMAKDAHFLDLKRSELAQNVTHRMVFFTKRYGFSGIFLKFDSDVLLTPGFEQFVELLGDEIKEEKKRTGRKLRLILSISSNWVRYVYRRMPKFDAYFDAFYLWADETSSTSELPIPSFAVPVDPLHNSDYVPLKDSLARNAEHLAGTGVPRKKIIIGLSTWTRSYFIKNNELKMPEVESLVYSNEDSGQTDGTLAYQEVCYLLDSKNKHQLNYDNRSETTSLVVGDQWYSFNEPEHAAFTHKLDWISNHEFGGIGLYSIQGDDPLNKCTRGLLPLHRSVGDRFKCRRGTKRGNLEQLGECTRLCFLDLEQSRNSFDFEQLQPGWCSHLVIGQASTNPYSNSGPSKGMRLALKMYNDWERERKPFLIISFAGTGDQWRIATSTPTRFVLIERIRHLLDEHNADGVELNLANGGLDGPNNAYQMNSFLGDLRRTLGWKKQILISLNPSSFIDQLNFDFANMVRSVDYIVAIGYRYHRYFNSHTGHHSPLFKNSTLLNQPKMTIQGTLEELIYKKVPRKKAWNLLIVSLSAEAMSQHFVEDIYGQRSWESRRIGEAASAITQNRIRAHGPGVVSQTQAIN
;
A
#
# COMPACT_ATOMS: atom_id res chain seq x y z
N ILE A 1 8.27 -15.14 -53.76
CA ILE A 1 7.22 -14.11 -53.94
C ILE A 1 7.83 -13.04 -54.84
N PRO A 2 7.21 -12.65 -55.98
CA PRO A 2 7.82 -11.68 -56.90
C PRO A 2 7.91 -10.29 -56.25
N PRO A 3 8.76 -9.39 -56.77
CA PRO A 3 8.98 -8.07 -56.18
C PRO A 3 7.74 -7.19 -56.42
N LEU A 4 7.16 -6.65 -55.35
CA LEU A 4 6.11 -5.63 -55.42
C LEU A 4 6.72 -4.32 -55.92
N GLU A 5 6.18 -3.83 -57.03
CA GLU A 5 6.48 -2.53 -57.63
C GLU A 5 6.27 -1.40 -56.62
N ILE A 6 7.23 -0.47 -56.62
CA ILE A 6 7.25 0.74 -55.80
C ILE A 6 6.35 1.78 -56.49
N GLU A 7 5.19 2.05 -55.91
CA GLU A 7 4.39 3.25 -56.22
C GLU A 7 4.66 4.37 -55.20
N PRO A 8 4.51 5.65 -55.60
CA PRO A 8 5.30 6.76 -55.06
C PRO A 8 4.87 7.18 -53.65
N GLU A 9 5.88 7.54 -52.84
CA GLU A 9 5.72 8.17 -51.53
C GLU A 9 4.81 9.41 -51.60
N PHE A 10 3.62 9.30 -51.00
CA PHE A 10 2.87 10.48 -50.60
C PHE A 10 3.59 11.13 -49.41
N ARG A 11 4.25 12.27 -49.68
CA ARG A 11 4.72 13.20 -48.66
C ARG A 11 3.52 13.61 -47.80
N VAL A 12 3.55 13.23 -46.52
CA VAL A 12 2.75 13.88 -45.49
C VAL A 12 3.51 15.15 -45.12
N ASP A 13 2.96 16.29 -45.50
CA ASP A 13 3.54 17.60 -45.19
C ASP A 13 3.79 17.74 -43.68
N GLU A 14 4.97 18.27 -43.37
CA GLU A 14 5.45 18.57 -42.02
C GLU A 14 4.48 19.49 -41.27
N ILE A 15 3.66 18.91 -40.39
CA ILE A 15 3.01 19.68 -39.32
C ILE A 15 4.07 19.87 -38.23
N SER A 16 4.54 21.10 -38.12
CA SER A 16 5.55 21.56 -37.18
C SER A 16 5.41 20.95 -35.77
N GLU A 17 6.41 20.17 -35.36
CA GLU A 17 6.56 19.55 -34.03
C GLU A 17 6.78 20.53 -32.86
N GLN A 18 6.56 21.84 -33.04
CA GLN A 18 6.82 22.81 -31.98
C GLN A 18 5.77 22.83 -30.85
N ASN A 19 4.66 22.10 -30.99
CA ASN A 19 3.65 21.97 -29.94
C ASN A 19 3.61 20.59 -29.23
N ALA A 20 4.52 19.67 -29.57
CA ALA A 20 4.52 18.30 -29.02
C ALA A 20 5.44 18.09 -27.79
N GLN A 21 6.21 19.09 -27.36
CA GLN A 21 7.13 19.00 -26.22
C GLN A 21 6.66 19.80 -24.99
N LYS A 22 5.45 19.52 -24.49
CA LYS A 22 5.11 19.82 -23.08
C LYS A 22 3.87 19.10 -22.54
N PHE A 23 3.57 17.89 -23.01
CA PHE A 23 2.52 17.07 -22.40
C PHE A 23 3.06 16.27 -21.21
N GLU A 24 2.99 16.94 -20.06
CA GLU A 24 2.82 16.45 -18.68
C GLU A 24 3.20 14.99 -18.38
N LEU A 25 4.31 14.83 -17.65
CA LEU A 25 4.58 13.69 -16.76
C LEU A 25 3.59 13.61 -15.56
N ASP A 26 2.48 14.36 -15.57
CA ASP A 26 1.63 14.69 -14.43
C ASP A 26 0.24 14.01 -14.45
N LYS A 27 -0.05 13.13 -15.41
CA LYS A 27 -1.30 12.33 -15.45
C LYS A 27 -1.01 10.84 -15.34
N CYS A 28 -1.70 10.17 -14.42
CA CYS A 28 -1.73 8.71 -14.30
C CYS A 28 -2.14 8.09 -15.63
N ALA A 29 -1.46 7.01 -16.00
CA ALA A 29 -1.87 6.25 -17.17
C ALA A 29 -3.11 5.39 -16.87
N PHE A 30 -4.04 5.35 -17.82
CA PHE A 30 -5.14 4.40 -17.85
C PHE A 30 -5.05 3.59 -19.16
N TYR A 31 -4.60 2.35 -19.04
CA TYR A 31 -4.44 1.40 -20.14
C TYR A 31 -5.75 0.64 -20.38
N CYS A 32 -6.24 0.68 -21.61
CA CYS A 32 -7.43 -0.04 -22.04
C CYS A 32 -7.06 -1.00 -23.16
N PHE A 33 -7.47 -2.25 -23.06
CA PHE A 33 -7.08 -3.29 -24.01
C PHE A 33 -8.20 -3.58 -25.00
N PHE A 34 -7.83 -3.75 -26.26
CA PHE A 34 -8.67 -4.32 -27.30
C PHE A 34 -8.01 -5.57 -27.83
N VAL A 35 -8.67 -6.70 -27.57
CA VAL A 35 -8.24 -8.00 -28.05
C VAL A 35 -9.31 -8.61 -28.93
N PRO A 36 -9.13 -8.63 -30.26
CA PRO A 36 -10.03 -9.33 -31.15
C PRO A 36 -10.19 -10.79 -30.71
N LEU A 37 -11.43 -11.25 -30.57
CA LEU A 37 -11.77 -12.61 -30.17
C LEU A 37 -11.99 -13.52 -31.39
N LYS A 38 -12.22 -12.93 -32.57
CA LYS A 38 -12.42 -13.64 -33.83
C LYS A 38 -11.46 -13.15 -34.92
N ASP A 39 -11.04 -14.07 -35.78
CA ASP A 39 -10.09 -13.80 -36.87
C ASP A 39 -10.64 -12.83 -37.95
N ASP A 40 -11.96 -12.64 -38.00
CA ASP A 40 -12.67 -11.73 -38.89
C ASP A 40 -13.31 -10.53 -38.17
N GLU A 41 -12.93 -10.27 -36.90
CA GLU A 41 -13.50 -9.18 -36.11
C GLU A 41 -13.07 -7.80 -36.64
N GLN A 42 -14.05 -6.92 -36.88
CA GLN A 42 -13.82 -5.53 -37.22
C GLN A 42 -14.03 -4.63 -35.99
N ILE A 43 -13.10 -3.71 -35.76
CA ILE A 43 -13.18 -2.81 -34.60
C ILE A 43 -14.31 -1.77 -34.74
N ASP A 44 -15.06 -1.58 -33.66
CA ASP A 44 -15.99 -0.46 -33.48
C ASP A 44 -15.36 0.65 -32.62
N LEU A 45 -15.15 1.82 -33.24
CA LEU A 45 -14.55 2.97 -32.57
C LEU A 45 -15.53 3.70 -31.62
N HIS A 46 -16.82 3.38 -31.63
CA HIS A 46 -17.83 4.03 -30.80
C HIS A 46 -17.53 3.85 -29.30
N PHE A 47 -17.08 2.66 -28.90
CA PHE A 47 -16.73 2.33 -27.52
C PHE A 47 -15.65 3.24 -26.93
N TYR A 48 -14.75 3.77 -27.77
CA TYR A 48 -13.58 4.54 -27.35
C TYR A 48 -13.86 6.02 -27.18
N LYS A 49 -14.89 6.55 -27.85
CA LYS A 49 -15.24 7.98 -27.74
C LYS A 49 -15.72 8.36 -26.35
N ASN A 50 -16.19 7.38 -25.56
CA ASN A 50 -16.86 7.58 -24.28
C ASN A 50 -16.02 7.13 -23.07
N ILE A 51 -14.78 6.69 -23.26
CA ILE A 51 -13.89 6.24 -22.18
C ILE A 51 -12.65 7.13 -22.08
N SER A 52 -12.16 7.36 -20.86
CA SER A 52 -11.07 8.30 -20.57
C SER A 52 -9.68 7.65 -20.61
N CYS A 53 -9.49 6.65 -21.47
CA CYS A 53 -8.22 5.93 -21.58
C CYS A 53 -7.11 6.88 -22.03
N SER A 54 -5.92 6.80 -21.41
CA SER A 54 -4.74 7.53 -21.89
C SER A 54 -3.95 6.69 -22.90
N ASP A 55 -4.04 5.37 -22.78
CA ASP A 55 -3.30 4.41 -23.58
C ASP A 55 -4.26 3.29 -24.01
N ILE A 56 -4.33 3.02 -25.30
CA ILE A 56 -5.05 1.88 -25.85
C ILE A 56 -4.03 0.87 -26.34
N VAL A 57 -4.16 -0.39 -25.92
CA VAL A 57 -3.35 -1.51 -26.41
C VAL A 57 -4.20 -2.33 -27.37
N TYR A 58 -3.82 -2.36 -28.64
CA TYR A 58 -4.46 -3.20 -29.66
C TYR A 58 -3.64 -4.47 -29.85
N GLY A 59 -4.19 -5.66 -29.64
CA GLY A 59 -3.38 -6.87 -29.70
C GLY A 59 -4.13 -8.18 -29.54
N PHE A 60 -3.44 -9.31 -29.44
CA PHE A 60 -1.97 -9.41 -29.52
C PHE A 60 -1.53 -9.94 -30.89
N ALA A 61 -0.58 -9.23 -31.51
CA ALA A 61 0.15 -9.76 -32.65
C ALA A 61 1.16 -10.78 -32.12
N GLU A 62 1.18 -11.98 -32.68
CA GLU A 62 2.10 -13.03 -32.29
C GLU A 62 3.44 -12.83 -33.03
N VAL A 63 4.53 -12.76 -32.26
CA VAL A 63 5.89 -12.55 -32.79
C VAL A 63 6.57 -13.90 -32.95
N GLU A 64 6.81 -14.26 -34.21
CA GLU A 64 7.47 -15.49 -34.63
C GLU A 64 8.85 -15.18 -35.26
N ASP A 65 9.70 -16.19 -35.38
CA ASP A 65 11.01 -16.08 -36.06
C ASP A 65 10.92 -15.47 -37.47
N LYS A 66 9.83 -15.74 -38.19
CA LYS A 66 9.64 -15.36 -39.60
C LYS A 66 8.86 -14.06 -39.78
N GLY A 67 8.25 -13.50 -38.74
CA GLY A 67 7.44 -12.29 -38.85
C GLY A 67 6.43 -12.11 -37.72
N LEU A 68 5.51 -11.16 -37.93
CA LEU A 68 4.38 -10.94 -37.03
C LEU A 68 3.13 -11.57 -37.65
N LYS A 69 2.49 -12.48 -36.90
CA LYS A 69 1.16 -12.96 -37.18
C LYS A 69 0.16 -12.00 -36.55
N LEU A 70 -0.75 -11.50 -37.37
CA LEU A 70 -1.65 -10.42 -37.00
C LEU A 70 -2.81 -10.93 -36.13
N PRO A 71 -3.34 -10.11 -35.22
CA PRO A 71 -4.53 -10.44 -34.44
C PRO A 71 -5.71 -10.92 -35.29
N THR A 72 -5.95 -10.28 -36.43
CA THR A 72 -7.07 -10.61 -37.33
C THR A 72 -6.70 -10.43 -38.80
N LYS A 73 -7.44 -11.10 -39.68
CA LYS A 73 -7.41 -10.82 -41.14
C LYS A 73 -7.94 -9.42 -41.49
N MET A 74 -8.68 -8.79 -40.59
CA MET A 74 -9.25 -7.44 -40.77
C MET A 74 -8.26 -6.32 -40.46
N ASP A 75 -7.06 -6.64 -39.97
CA ASP A 75 -6.03 -5.65 -39.64
C ASP A 75 -5.48 -4.93 -40.88
N LEU A 76 -5.20 -5.70 -41.93
CA LEU A 76 -4.61 -5.23 -43.19
C LEU A 76 -5.53 -5.58 -44.37
N ILE A 77 -6.62 -4.85 -44.53
CA ILE A 77 -7.55 -5.07 -45.66
C ILE A 77 -7.05 -4.30 -46.89
N PRO A 78 -6.77 -4.96 -48.04
CA PRO A 78 -6.24 -4.30 -49.23
C PRO A 78 -7.26 -3.43 -49.99
N HIS A 79 -8.57 -3.63 -49.77
CA HIS A 79 -9.63 -3.09 -50.64
C HIS A 79 -10.76 -2.34 -49.88
N SER A 80 -10.71 -2.26 -48.55
CA SER A 80 -11.60 -1.39 -47.76
C SER A 80 -10.84 -0.14 -47.35
N TYR A 81 -11.56 0.98 -47.20
CA TYR A 81 -10.91 2.26 -46.95
C TYR A 81 -10.12 2.31 -45.63
N TYR A 82 -10.37 1.44 -44.63
CA TYR A 82 -9.59 1.40 -43.38
C TYR A 82 -9.65 0.01 -42.70
N GLY A 83 -8.56 -0.77 -42.73
CA GLY A 83 -8.39 -1.95 -41.85
C GLY A 83 -8.22 -1.57 -40.37
N ASN A 84 -8.32 -2.54 -39.45
CA ASN A 84 -8.37 -2.27 -38.00
C ASN A 84 -7.19 -1.43 -37.50
N PHE A 85 -5.96 -1.64 -38.01
CA PHE A 85 -4.81 -0.82 -37.61
C PHE A 85 -4.97 0.65 -37.96
N LYS A 86 -5.49 0.98 -39.15
CA LYS A 86 -5.75 2.37 -39.52
C LYS A 86 -6.90 2.96 -38.70
N LEU A 87 -7.96 2.16 -38.45
CA LEU A 87 -9.08 2.59 -37.64
C LEU A 87 -8.65 2.92 -36.20
N ILE A 88 -7.97 2.01 -35.52
CA ILE A 88 -7.56 2.24 -34.12
C ILE A 88 -6.55 3.38 -34.01
N THR A 89 -5.57 3.46 -34.91
CA THR A 89 -4.56 4.53 -34.84
C THR A 89 -5.12 5.90 -35.20
N SER A 90 -6.24 5.98 -35.93
CA SER A 90 -6.95 7.24 -36.18
C SER A 90 -7.49 7.89 -34.90
N LEU A 91 -7.67 7.14 -33.81
CA LEU A 91 -8.03 7.68 -32.50
C LEU A 91 -6.98 8.64 -31.96
N GLN A 92 -5.76 8.65 -32.51
CA GLN A 92 -4.67 9.56 -32.13
C GLN A 92 -4.80 10.98 -32.74
N LEU A 93 -5.78 11.21 -33.63
CA LEU A 93 -5.96 12.48 -34.36
C LEU A 93 -7.00 13.43 -33.73
N ILE A 94 -7.53 13.08 -32.56
CA ILE A 94 -8.60 13.80 -31.84
C ILE A 94 -8.00 14.68 -30.73
N SER A 95 -8.61 15.81 -30.39
CA SER A 95 -8.02 16.80 -29.45
C SER A 95 -7.76 16.29 -28.02
N THR A 96 -8.34 15.17 -27.60
CA THR A 96 -8.16 14.50 -26.30
C THR A 96 -7.53 13.10 -26.46
N SER A 97 -6.82 12.86 -27.55
CA SER A 97 -6.48 11.54 -28.04
C SER A 97 -5.67 10.65 -27.09
N PRO A 98 -6.06 9.36 -26.95
CA PRO A 98 -5.21 8.34 -26.35
C PRO A 98 -4.00 8.05 -27.23
N ARG A 99 -2.91 7.58 -26.61
CA ARG A 99 -1.82 6.92 -27.31
C ARG A 99 -2.26 5.51 -27.68
N VAL A 100 -1.91 5.04 -28.87
CA VAL A 100 -2.27 3.69 -29.31
C VAL A 100 -1.00 2.86 -29.45
N LEU A 101 -0.92 1.76 -28.70
CA LEU A 101 0.19 0.82 -28.64
C LEU A 101 -0.18 -0.47 -29.35
N LEU A 102 0.78 -1.07 -30.06
CA LEU A 102 0.63 -2.40 -30.60
C LEU A 102 1.03 -3.42 -29.52
N GLY A 103 0.07 -4.25 -29.11
CA GLY A 103 0.30 -5.40 -28.25
C GLY A 103 0.97 -6.51 -29.05
N MET A 104 2.11 -6.98 -28.55
CA MET A 104 2.87 -8.10 -29.13
C MET A 104 3.08 -9.17 -28.07
N GLU A 105 2.73 -10.42 -28.41
CA GLU A 105 2.95 -11.61 -27.59
C GLU A 105 3.95 -12.51 -28.31
N MET A 106 4.90 -13.10 -27.59
CA MET A 106 5.90 -13.96 -28.22
C MET A 106 5.33 -15.36 -28.46
N ALA A 107 5.63 -15.94 -29.62
CA ALA A 107 5.29 -17.33 -29.90
C ALA A 107 6.04 -18.27 -28.93
N LYS A 108 5.40 -19.40 -28.55
CA LYS A 108 6.00 -20.39 -27.65
C LYS A 108 7.34 -20.95 -28.16
N ASP A 109 7.50 -21.02 -29.48
CA ASP A 109 8.70 -21.51 -30.17
C ASP A 109 9.61 -20.38 -30.71
N ALA A 110 9.60 -19.22 -30.05
CA ALA A 110 10.45 -18.07 -30.37
C ALA A 110 11.96 -18.36 -30.24
N HIS A 111 12.55 -19.01 -31.25
CA HIS A 111 13.97 -19.35 -31.27
C HIS A 111 14.88 -18.12 -31.34
N PHE A 112 14.36 -16.96 -31.75
CA PHE A 112 15.09 -15.69 -31.66
C PHE A 112 15.50 -15.30 -30.22
N LEU A 113 14.94 -15.94 -29.20
CA LEU A 113 15.37 -15.79 -27.80
C LEU A 113 16.57 -16.69 -27.43
N ASP A 114 17.07 -17.54 -28.34
CA ASP A 114 18.32 -18.27 -28.14
C ASP A 114 19.52 -17.34 -28.36
N LEU A 115 20.40 -17.23 -27.36
CA LEU A 115 21.64 -16.43 -27.41
C LEU A 115 22.53 -16.76 -28.63
N LYS A 116 22.45 -17.98 -29.16
CA LYS A 116 23.21 -18.39 -30.35
C LYS A 116 22.66 -17.82 -31.66
N ARG A 117 21.50 -17.15 -31.63
CA ARG A 117 20.77 -16.66 -32.79
C ARG A 117 20.60 -15.14 -32.75
N SER A 118 21.65 -14.41 -32.39
CA SER A 118 21.63 -12.94 -32.27
C SER A 118 21.23 -12.22 -33.58
N GLU A 119 21.61 -12.73 -34.76
CA GLU A 119 21.16 -12.19 -36.05
C GLU A 119 19.65 -12.33 -36.26
N LEU A 120 19.05 -13.42 -35.77
CA LEU A 120 17.60 -13.63 -35.84
C LEU A 120 16.88 -12.65 -34.92
N ALA A 121 17.36 -12.47 -33.69
CA ALA A 121 16.85 -11.47 -32.74
C ALA A 121 16.91 -10.05 -33.32
N GLN A 122 18.02 -9.67 -33.98
CA GLN A 122 18.16 -8.39 -34.68
C GLN A 122 17.12 -8.22 -35.78
N ASN A 123 16.91 -9.23 -36.62
CA ASN A 123 15.92 -9.19 -37.68
C ASN A 123 14.48 -9.06 -37.14
N VAL A 124 14.17 -9.77 -36.05
CA VAL A 124 12.86 -9.70 -35.39
C VAL A 124 12.62 -8.33 -34.77
N THR A 125 13.58 -7.80 -34.00
CA THR A 125 13.46 -6.47 -33.36
C THR A 125 13.32 -5.34 -34.38
N HIS A 126 14.10 -5.35 -35.46
CA HIS A 126 13.95 -4.41 -36.58
C HIS A 126 12.54 -4.48 -37.19
N ARG A 127 12.00 -5.69 -37.44
CA ARG A 127 10.65 -5.86 -37.99
C ARG A 127 9.57 -5.35 -37.05
N MET A 128 9.68 -5.58 -35.74
CA MET A 128 8.75 -5.08 -34.74
C MET A 128 8.68 -3.55 -34.76
N VAL A 129 9.84 -2.88 -34.74
CA VAL A 129 9.92 -1.41 -34.78
C VAL A 129 9.40 -0.86 -36.12
N PHE A 130 9.81 -1.47 -37.23
CA PHE A 130 9.33 -1.11 -38.57
C PHE A 130 7.80 -1.20 -38.67
N PHE A 131 7.22 -2.29 -38.19
CA PHE A 131 5.78 -2.54 -38.26
C PHE A 131 4.99 -1.53 -37.42
N THR A 132 5.43 -1.33 -36.18
CA THR A 132 4.85 -0.35 -35.24
C THR A 132 4.77 1.03 -35.88
N LYS A 133 5.88 1.48 -36.49
CA LYS A 133 5.93 2.76 -37.20
C LYS A 133 5.02 2.78 -38.42
N ARG A 134 5.13 1.78 -39.29
CA ARG A 134 4.45 1.74 -40.59
C ARG A 134 2.94 1.95 -40.45
N TYR A 135 2.35 1.43 -39.37
CA TYR A 135 0.92 1.54 -39.11
C TYR A 135 0.55 2.63 -38.11
N GLY A 136 1.50 3.48 -37.70
CA GLY A 136 1.21 4.69 -36.93
C GLY A 136 1.06 4.50 -35.43
N PHE A 137 1.41 3.33 -34.88
CA PHE A 137 1.39 3.07 -33.45
C PHE A 137 2.43 3.94 -32.70
N SER A 138 2.08 4.36 -31.49
CA SER A 138 2.92 5.18 -30.62
C SER A 138 3.89 4.38 -29.74
N GLY A 139 3.84 3.05 -29.81
CA GLY A 139 4.72 2.19 -29.06
C GLY A 139 4.29 0.72 -29.08
N ILE A 140 5.01 -0.07 -28.30
CA ILE A 140 4.87 -1.53 -28.21
C ILE A 140 4.56 -1.91 -26.77
N PHE A 141 3.53 -2.72 -26.59
CA PHE A 141 3.23 -3.40 -25.33
C PHE A 141 3.66 -4.86 -25.48
N LEU A 142 4.66 -5.29 -24.72
CA LEU A 142 5.25 -6.62 -24.81
C LEU A 142 4.68 -7.55 -23.75
N LYS A 143 4.17 -8.70 -24.20
CA LYS A 143 3.77 -9.83 -23.37
C LYS A 143 4.72 -11.00 -23.63
N PHE A 144 5.25 -11.58 -22.55
CA PHE A 144 6.12 -12.75 -22.56
C PHE A 144 5.58 -13.76 -21.56
N ASP A 145 5.84 -15.04 -21.84
CA ASP A 145 5.75 -16.06 -20.80
C ASP A 145 6.71 -15.71 -19.65
N SER A 146 6.22 -15.85 -18.43
CA SER A 146 6.90 -15.28 -17.27
C SER A 146 8.26 -15.92 -16.95
N ASP A 147 8.49 -17.17 -17.37
CA ASP A 147 9.76 -17.87 -17.21
C ASP A 147 10.86 -17.35 -18.17
N VAL A 148 10.48 -16.90 -19.36
CA VAL A 148 11.38 -16.28 -20.36
C VAL A 148 12.09 -15.06 -19.79
N LEU A 149 11.44 -14.31 -18.90
CA LEU A 149 12.00 -13.12 -18.24
C LEU A 149 13.26 -13.44 -17.40
N LEU A 150 13.49 -14.71 -17.06
CA LEU A 150 14.67 -15.18 -16.33
C LEU A 150 15.81 -15.65 -17.25
N THR A 151 15.64 -15.58 -18.56
CA THR A 151 16.65 -16.07 -19.50
C THR A 151 17.69 -14.97 -19.84
N PRO A 152 18.95 -15.33 -20.12
CA PRO A 152 19.91 -14.41 -20.73
C PRO A 152 19.50 -13.96 -22.15
N GLY A 153 18.79 -14.82 -22.88
CA GLY A 153 18.27 -14.52 -24.21
C GLY A 153 17.31 -13.34 -24.22
N PHE A 154 16.41 -13.27 -23.23
CA PHE A 154 15.55 -12.11 -23.01
C PHE A 154 16.34 -10.81 -22.77
N GLU A 155 17.43 -10.86 -21.99
CA GLU A 155 18.27 -9.69 -21.73
C GLU A 155 18.90 -9.16 -23.02
N GLN A 156 19.48 -10.04 -23.85
CA GLN A 156 20.00 -9.67 -25.17
C GLN A 156 18.90 -9.10 -26.09
N PHE A 157 17.71 -9.72 -26.10
CA PHE A 157 16.59 -9.26 -26.91
C PHE A 157 16.14 -7.84 -26.53
N VAL A 158 16.03 -7.56 -25.22
CA VAL A 158 15.65 -6.22 -24.71
C VAL A 158 16.70 -5.17 -25.09
N GLU A 159 17.98 -5.50 -25.02
CA GLU A 159 19.07 -4.61 -25.45
C GLU A 159 18.94 -4.26 -26.94
N LEU A 160 18.80 -5.27 -27.80
CA LEU A 160 18.65 -5.09 -29.25
C LEU A 160 17.40 -4.26 -29.60
N LEU A 161 16.25 -4.57 -28.99
CA LEU A 161 15.02 -3.82 -29.21
C LEU A 161 15.14 -2.37 -28.72
N GLY A 162 15.77 -2.19 -27.56
CA GLY A 162 16.03 -0.88 -26.98
C GLY A 162 16.90 -0.01 -27.87
N ASP A 163 17.93 -0.59 -28.49
CA ASP A 163 18.83 0.12 -29.39
C ASP A 163 18.15 0.46 -30.73
N GLU A 164 17.35 -0.44 -31.29
CA GLU A 164 16.54 -0.17 -32.48
C GLU A 164 15.57 1.01 -32.25
N ILE A 165 14.89 1.05 -31.09
CA ILE A 165 14.00 2.17 -30.72
C ILE A 165 14.79 3.48 -30.54
N LYS A 166 15.99 3.43 -29.97
CA LYS A 166 16.85 4.63 -29.81
C LYS A 166 17.30 5.17 -31.17
N GLU A 167 17.73 4.31 -32.08
CA GLU A 167 18.14 4.70 -33.43
C GLU A 167 16.97 5.27 -34.23
N GLU A 168 15.78 4.67 -34.13
CA GLU A 168 14.60 5.21 -34.82
C GLU A 168 14.20 6.59 -34.27
N LYS A 169 14.33 6.81 -32.95
CA LYS A 169 14.13 8.13 -32.35
C LYS A 169 15.13 9.15 -32.88
N LYS A 170 16.40 8.79 -33.05
CA LYS A 170 17.42 9.68 -33.63
C LYS A 170 17.09 10.03 -35.08
N ARG A 171 16.61 9.06 -35.85
CA ARG A 171 16.29 9.22 -37.28
C ARG A 171 15.04 10.06 -37.54
N THR A 172 14.01 9.91 -36.71
CA THR A 172 12.69 10.48 -36.98
C THR A 172 12.22 11.52 -35.97
N GLY A 173 12.92 11.70 -34.86
CA GLY A 173 12.45 12.52 -33.72
C GLY A 173 11.36 11.85 -32.88
N ARG A 174 10.63 10.87 -33.43
CA ARG A 174 9.53 10.18 -32.76
C ARG A 174 10.04 9.15 -31.76
N LYS A 175 9.70 9.32 -30.47
CA LYS A 175 9.95 8.31 -29.43
C LYS A 175 8.82 7.29 -29.41
N LEU A 176 9.12 6.02 -29.72
CA LEU A 176 8.21 4.90 -29.46
C LEU A 176 8.25 4.54 -27.97
N ARG A 177 7.07 4.29 -27.38
CA ARG A 177 6.97 3.80 -26.00
C ARG A 177 7.20 2.29 -25.96
N LEU A 178 7.83 1.82 -24.89
CA LEU A 178 8.02 0.39 -24.65
C LEU A 178 7.48 0.00 -23.26
N ILE A 179 6.52 -0.92 -23.22
CA ILE A 179 5.88 -1.39 -21.99
C ILE A 179 6.12 -2.89 -21.86
N LEU A 180 6.56 -3.35 -20.69
CA LEU A 180 6.73 -4.78 -20.39
C LEU A 180 5.60 -5.26 -19.49
N SER A 181 4.87 -6.29 -19.89
CA SER A 181 3.96 -7.03 -19.02
C SER A 181 4.72 -8.01 -18.14
N ILE A 182 4.32 -8.09 -16.87
CA ILE A 182 4.83 -9.05 -15.89
C ILE A 182 3.64 -9.59 -15.11
N SER A 183 3.54 -10.90 -15.02
CA SER A 183 2.49 -11.52 -14.21
C SER A 183 2.75 -11.30 -12.74
N SER A 184 1.72 -10.84 -12.03
CA SER A 184 1.79 -10.46 -10.62
C SER A 184 2.41 -11.58 -9.77
N ASN A 185 1.94 -12.83 -9.93
CA ASN A 185 2.42 -13.99 -9.18
C ASN A 185 3.88 -14.42 -9.50
N TRP A 186 4.43 -13.94 -10.62
CA TRP A 186 5.81 -14.20 -11.04
C TRP A 186 6.80 -13.13 -10.57
N VAL A 187 6.31 -11.99 -10.07
CA VAL A 187 7.17 -10.90 -9.56
C VAL A 187 8.21 -11.43 -8.57
N ARG A 188 7.82 -12.33 -7.65
CA ARG A 188 8.73 -12.96 -6.67
C ARG A 188 9.96 -13.67 -7.28
N TYR A 189 9.91 -14.04 -8.55
CA TYR A 189 11.02 -14.68 -9.26
C TYR A 189 11.83 -13.67 -10.07
N VAL A 190 11.16 -12.71 -10.71
CA VAL A 190 11.79 -11.82 -11.69
C VAL A 190 12.24 -10.47 -11.11
N TYR A 191 11.76 -10.08 -9.93
CA TYR A 191 11.93 -8.74 -9.36
C TYR A 191 13.38 -8.24 -9.29
N ARG A 192 14.35 -9.14 -9.06
CA ARG A 192 15.78 -8.77 -8.94
C ARG A 192 16.39 -8.31 -10.25
N ARG A 193 15.81 -8.70 -11.37
CA ARG A 193 16.29 -8.35 -12.72
C ARG A 193 15.62 -7.11 -13.27
N MET A 194 14.40 -6.79 -12.83
CA MET A 194 13.62 -5.68 -13.37
C MET A 194 14.31 -4.32 -13.32
N PRO A 195 15.09 -3.96 -12.28
CA PRO A 195 15.83 -2.70 -12.26
C PRO A 195 16.82 -2.55 -13.43
N LYS A 196 17.39 -3.65 -13.95
CA LYS A 196 18.28 -3.60 -15.12
C LYS A 196 17.55 -3.13 -16.38
N PHE A 197 16.28 -3.45 -16.49
CA PHE A 197 15.47 -3.15 -17.66
C PHE A 197 14.78 -1.78 -17.58
N ASP A 198 14.85 -1.09 -16.43
CA ASP A 198 14.20 0.21 -16.22
C ASP A 198 14.61 1.26 -17.26
N ALA A 199 15.85 1.22 -17.74
CA ALA A 199 16.35 2.17 -18.74
C ALA A 199 15.70 2.00 -20.14
N TYR A 200 15.20 0.79 -20.44
CA TYR A 200 14.62 0.45 -21.74
C TYR A 200 13.10 0.61 -21.75
N PHE A 201 12.44 0.34 -20.62
CA PHE A 201 10.98 0.38 -20.52
C PHE A 201 10.46 1.71 -19.95
N ASP A 202 9.43 2.24 -20.59
CA ASP A 202 8.69 3.41 -20.11
C ASP A 202 7.74 3.04 -18.95
N ALA A 203 7.28 1.79 -18.90
CA ALA A 203 6.44 1.26 -17.83
C ALA A 203 6.55 -0.27 -17.71
N PHE A 204 6.32 -0.77 -16.51
CA PHE A 204 6.12 -2.18 -16.19
C PHE A 204 4.65 -2.39 -15.82
N TYR A 205 3.95 -3.21 -16.58
CA TYR A 205 2.56 -3.54 -16.37
C TYR A 205 2.45 -4.81 -15.54
N LEU A 206 1.98 -4.69 -14.30
CA LEU A 206 1.70 -5.84 -13.45
C LEU A 206 0.34 -6.41 -13.79
N TRP A 207 0.35 -7.53 -14.48
CA TRP A 207 -0.85 -8.23 -14.90
C TRP A 207 -1.38 -9.08 -13.74
N ALA A 208 -2.55 -8.74 -13.20
CA ALA A 208 -3.10 -9.44 -12.05
C ALA A 208 -3.45 -10.90 -12.32
N ASP A 209 -4.09 -11.15 -13.45
CA ASP A 209 -4.59 -12.46 -13.82
C ASP A 209 -3.93 -13.00 -15.09
N GLU A 210 -2.81 -13.71 -14.93
CA GLU A 210 -2.28 -14.60 -15.99
C GLU A 210 -2.66 -16.06 -15.73
N THR A 211 -3.49 -16.33 -14.71
CA THR A 211 -3.93 -17.71 -14.44
C THR A 211 -4.92 -18.23 -15.51
N SER A 212 -5.15 -17.50 -16.60
CA SER A 212 -6.21 -17.73 -17.60
C SER A 212 -5.70 -18.04 -19.02
N SER A 213 -4.51 -17.61 -19.45
CA SER A 213 -4.15 -17.80 -20.86
C SER A 213 -3.43 -19.11 -21.20
N THR A 214 -3.24 -20.02 -20.25
CA THR A 214 -2.74 -21.36 -20.57
C THR A 214 -3.81 -22.41 -20.26
N SER A 215 -4.37 -22.96 -21.33
CA SER A 215 -5.09 -24.25 -21.38
C SER A 215 -4.30 -25.46 -20.84
N GLU A 216 -3.15 -25.22 -20.21
CA GLU A 216 -2.16 -26.19 -19.74
C GLU A 216 -2.00 -26.20 -18.21
N LEU A 217 -2.57 -25.24 -17.47
CA LEU A 217 -2.58 -25.30 -16.01
C LEU A 217 -3.73 -26.19 -15.51
N PRO A 218 -3.48 -27.08 -14.53
CA PRO A 218 -4.54 -27.89 -13.94
C PRO A 218 -5.58 -27.00 -13.27
N ILE A 219 -6.85 -27.37 -13.39
CA ILE A 219 -7.97 -26.74 -12.69
C ILE A 219 -7.59 -26.62 -11.20
N PRO A 220 -7.66 -25.42 -10.60
CA PRO A 220 -7.23 -25.24 -9.21
C PRO A 220 -8.13 -26.08 -8.30
N SER A 221 -7.59 -26.61 -7.19
CA SER A 221 -8.40 -27.40 -6.25
C SER A 221 -9.46 -26.58 -5.52
N PHE A 222 -9.32 -25.25 -5.50
CA PHE A 222 -10.21 -24.31 -4.83
C PHE A 222 -10.45 -23.07 -5.69
N ALA A 223 -11.62 -22.45 -5.50
CA ALA A 223 -12.01 -21.28 -6.28
C ALA A 223 -11.08 -20.08 -5.99
N VAL A 224 -10.58 -19.45 -7.05
CA VAL A 224 -9.65 -18.32 -6.96
C VAL A 224 -10.37 -17.02 -7.32
N PRO A 225 -10.36 -15.99 -6.44
CA PRO A 225 -11.00 -14.72 -6.74
C PRO A 225 -10.20 -13.89 -7.74
N VAL A 226 -10.91 -13.04 -8.48
CA VAL A 226 -10.28 -12.13 -9.43
C VAL A 226 -9.60 -10.97 -8.72
N ASP A 227 -8.39 -10.65 -9.18
CA ASP A 227 -7.59 -9.49 -8.76
C ASP A 227 -7.53 -9.23 -7.24
N PRO A 228 -7.12 -10.20 -6.40
CA PRO A 228 -7.06 -9.97 -4.98
C PRO A 228 -5.99 -8.93 -4.64
N LEU A 229 -6.41 -7.85 -3.97
CA LEU A 229 -5.51 -6.77 -3.59
C LEU A 229 -4.54 -7.26 -2.52
N HIS A 230 -5.07 -7.89 -1.48
CA HIS A 230 -4.30 -8.42 -0.36
C HIS A 230 -4.49 -9.93 -0.21
N ASN A 231 -3.60 -10.55 0.56
CA ASN A 231 -3.77 -11.94 0.96
C ASN A 231 -4.92 -12.08 1.98
N SER A 232 -5.52 -13.26 2.04
CA SER A 232 -6.51 -13.62 3.04
C SER A 232 -6.25 -15.06 3.51
N ASP A 233 -7.18 -15.65 4.26
CA ASP A 233 -7.07 -17.05 4.67
C ASP A 233 -7.08 -18.01 3.47
N TYR A 234 -7.56 -17.51 2.32
CA TYR A 234 -7.85 -18.27 1.10
C TYR A 234 -7.13 -17.73 -0.13
N VAL A 235 -6.70 -16.46 -0.11
CA VAL A 235 -5.83 -15.88 -1.13
C VAL A 235 -4.37 -16.02 -0.67
N PRO A 236 -3.55 -16.84 -1.34
CA PRO A 236 -2.14 -16.96 -1.03
C PRO A 236 -1.40 -15.63 -1.19
N LEU A 237 -0.35 -15.48 -0.40
CA LEU A 237 0.49 -14.29 -0.41
C LEU A 237 1.11 -13.96 -1.77
N LYS A 238 1.39 -14.99 -2.57
CA LYS A 238 1.93 -14.87 -3.94
C LYS A 238 0.93 -14.26 -4.93
N ASP A 239 -0.36 -14.31 -4.63
CA ASP A 239 -1.42 -13.85 -5.53
C ASP A 239 -1.89 -12.42 -5.16
N SER A 240 -1.39 -11.85 -4.04
CA SER A 240 -1.68 -10.47 -3.64
C SER A 240 -1.05 -9.44 -4.58
N LEU A 241 -1.88 -8.66 -5.25
CA LEU A 241 -1.45 -7.55 -6.09
C LEU A 241 -0.64 -6.50 -5.33
N ALA A 242 -1.13 -6.12 -4.15
CA ALA A 242 -0.48 -5.11 -3.34
C ALA A 242 0.94 -5.54 -2.97
N ARG A 243 1.11 -6.78 -2.51
CA ARG A 243 2.43 -7.29 -2.16
C ARG A 243 3.36 -7.35 -3.36
N ASN A 244 2.89 -7.84 -4.50
CA ASN A 244 3.73 -7.98 -5.69
C ASN A 244 4.14 -6.60 -6.24
N ALA A 245 3.23 -5.64 -6.27
CA ALA A 245 3.53 -4.27 -6.66
C ALA A 245 4.52 -3.57 -5.72
N GLU A 246 4.31 -3.69 -4.41
CA GLU A 246 5.24 -3.18 -3.40
C GLU A 246 6.61 -3.87 -3.48
N HIS A 247 6.62 -5.17 -3.75
CA HIS A 247 7.87 -5.93 -3.90
C HIS A 247 8.64 -5.51 -5.14
N LEU A 248 7.97 -5.27 -6.27
CA LEU A 248 8.61 -4.72 -7.47
C LEU A 248 9.12 -3.29 -7.24
N ALA A 249 8.37 -2.45 -6.52
CA ALA A 249 8.80 -1.10 -6.19
C ALA A 249 10.04 -1.07 -5.29
N GLY A 250 10.08 -1.93 -4.25
CA GLY A 250 11.18 -2.01 -3.28
C GLY A 250 12.50 -2.58 -3.82
N THR A 251 12.60 -2.81 -5.12
CA THR A 251 13.83 -3.29 -5.77
C THR A 251 14.53 -2.22 -6.58
N GLY A 252 13.95 -1.01 -6.62
CA GLY A 252 14.47 0.14 -7.34
C GLY A 252 13.68 0.50 -8.59
N VAL A 253 12.64 -0.26 -8.97
CA VAL A 253 11.74 0.14 -10.06
C VAL A 253 10.86 1.31 -9.58
N PRO A 254 10.87 2.47 -10.26
CA PRO A 254 10.09 3.63 -9.82
C PRO A 254 8.59 3.32 -9.80
N ARG A 255 7.89 3.62 -8.70
CA ARG A 255 6.43 3.44 -8.56
C ARG A 255 5.63 4.05 -9.72
N LYS A 256 6.02 5.24 -10.16
CA LYS A 256 5.44 5.95 -11.31
C LYS A 256 5.56 5.22 -12.66
N LYS A 257 6.38 4.16 -12.74
CA LYS A 257 6.50 3.28 -13.92
C LYS A 257 5.76 1.96 -13.75
N ILE A 258 5.30 1.61 -12.55
CA ILE A 258 4.54 0.40 -12.30
C ILE A 258 3.07 0.70 -12.54
N ILE A 259 2.44 -0.04 -13.46
CA ILE A 259 1.03 0.05 -13.80
C ILE A 259 0.34 -1.18 -13.24
N ILE A 260 -0.75 -1.01 -12.49
CA ILE A 260 -1.49 -2.13 -11.91
C ILE A 260 -2.62 -2.53 -12.87
N GLY A 261 -2.53 -3.73 -13.43
CA GLY A 261 -3.55 -4.28 -14.32
C GLY A 261 -4.61 -5.03 -13.55
N LEU A 262 -5.88 -4.69 -13.75
CA LEU A 262 -7.04 -5.43 -13.25
C LEU A 262 -7.80 -6.07 -14.43
N SER A 263 -8.54 -7.12 -14.13
CA SER A 263 -9.39 -7.84 -15.07
C SER A 263 -10.81 -7.28 -15.08
N THR A 264 -11.39 -7.15 -16.27
CA THR A 264 -12.85 -6.99 -16.42
C THR A 264 -13.55 -8.34 -16.55
N TRP A 265 -12.79 -9.42 -16.76
CA TRP A 265 -13.30 -10.76 -16.91
C TRP A 265 -13.61 -11.39 -15.55
N THR A 266 -14.58 -12.28 -15.58
CA THR A 266 -15.06 -13.05 -14.43
C THR A 266 -14.38 -14.40 -14.40
N ARG A 267 -14.04 -14.90 -13.21
CA ARG A 267 -13.68 -16.30 -12.98
C ARG A 267 -14.90 -17.10 -12.57
N SER A 268 -15.10 -18.27 -13.18
CA SER A 268 -16.25 -19.10 -12.92
C SER A 268 -15.94 -20.59 -12.80
N TYR A 269 -16.43 -21.21 -11.73
CA TYR A 269 -16.17 -22.60 -11.36
C TYR A 269 -17.46 -23.32 -10.98
N PHE A 270 -17.59 -24.59 -11.36
CA PHE A 270 -18.51 -25.51 -10.71
C PHE A 270 -17.88 -25.98 -9.39
N ILE A 271 -18.66 -26.00 -8.32
CA ILE A 271 -18.18 -26.28 -6.97
C ILE A 271 -18.89 -27.47 -6.33
N LYS A 272 -18.14 -28.25 -5.54
CA LYS A 272 -18.68 -29.46 -4.89
C LYS A 272 -19.52 -29.16 -3.64
N ASN A 273 -19.19 -28.09 -2.92
CA ASN A 273 -19.83 -27.74 -1.65
C ASN A 273 -19.87 -26.21 -1.46
N ASN A 274 -21.08 -25.68 -1.23
CA ASN A 274 -21.35 -24.26 -1.05
C ASN A 274 -21.37 -23.81 0.44
N GLU A 275 -21.15 -24.73 1.39
CA GLU A 275 -21.06 -24.39 2.82
C GLU A 275 -19.67 -23.87 3.24
N LEU A 276 -18.67 -24.03 2.37
CA LEU A 276 -17.31 -23.60 2.61
C LEU A 276 -17.10 -22.15 2.15
N LYS A 277 -16.39 -21.35 2.97
CA LYS A 277 -15.98 -19.98 2.60
C LYS A 277 -15.10 -19.92 1.35
N MET A 278 -14.37 -21.00 1.06
CA MET A 278 -13.66 -21.20 -0.19
C MET A 278 -14.04 -22.56 -0.76
N PRO A 279 -14.89 -22.61 -1.80
CA PRO A 279 -15.41 -23.87 -2.30
C PRO A 279 -14.38 -24.65 -3.11
N GLU A 280 -14.44 -25.98 -2.97
CA GLU A 280 -13.67 -26.91 -3.81
C GLU A 280 -14.20 -26.89 -5.24
N VAL A 281 -13.28 -26.79 -6.20
CA VAL A 281 -13.63 -26.74 -7.62
C VAL A 281 -13.78 -28.17 -8.16
N GLU A 282 -14.86 -28.38 -8.90
CA GLU A 282 -15.11 -29.59 -9.67
C GLU A 282 -14.67 -29.42 -11.12
N SER A 283 -15.13 -28.34 -11.77
CA SER A 283 -14.82 -28.04 -13.17
C SER A 283 -14.98 -26.55 -13.46
N LEU A 284 -14.69 -26.14 -14.69
CA LEU A 284 -14.82 -24.76 -15.16
C LEU A 284 -16.24 -24.53 -15.73
N VAL A 285 -16.81 -23.36 -15.45
CA VAL A 285 -18.03 -22.90 -16.13
C VAL A 285 -17.61 -22.21 -17.42
N TYR A 286 -18.04 -22.70 -18.57
CA TYR A 286 -17.70 -22.12 -19.87
C TYR A 286 -18.78 -21.14 -20.35
N SER A 287 -18.35 -20.18 -21.18
CA SER A 287 -19.28 -19.28 -21.88
C SER A 287 -20.21 -20.07 -22.79
N ASN A 288 -21.48 -19.67 -22.81
CA ASN A 288 -22.45 -20.16 -23.79
C ASN A 288 -22.45 -19.31 -25.08
N GLU A 289 -21.67 -18.23 -25.12
CA GLU A 289 -21.48 -17.39 -26.31
C GLU A 289 -20.23 -17.86 -27.08
N ASP A 290 -20.22 -17.69 -28.41
CA ASP A 290 -19.04 -17.94 -29.27
C ASP A 290 -17.93 -16.89 -29.03
N SER A 291 -17.58 -16.65 -27.77
CA SER A 291 -16.58 -15.69 -27.29
C SER A 291 -15.14 -16.20 -27.48
N GLY A 292 -14.99 -17.49 -27.81
CA GLY A 292 -13.68 -18.13 -28.00
C GLY A 292 -12.91 -18.40 -26.70
N GLN A 293 -13.46 -18.06 -25.53
CA GLN A 293 -12.87 -18.34 -24.22
C GLN A 293 -13.29 -19.70 -23.68
N THR A 294 -12.30 -20.53 -23.33
CA THR A 294 -12.50 -21.92 -22.88
C THR A 294 -11.76 -22.23 -21.59
N ASP A 295 -11.46 -21.23 -20.76
CA ASP A 295 -10.62 -21.32 -19.57
C ASP A 295 -11.38 -21.01 -18.27
N GLY A 296 -12.72 -21.02 -18.33
CA GLY A 296 -13.56 -20.65 -17.21
C GLY A 296 -13.62 -19.16 -16.95
N THR A 297 -13.33 -18.34 -17.97
CA THR A 297 -13.58 -16.89 -17.94
C THR A 297 -14.88 -16.53 -18.66
N LEU A 298 -15.57 -15.52 -18.13
CA LEU A 298 -16.80 -14.95 -18.69
C LEU A 298 -16.69 -13.43 -18.72
N ALA A 299 -17.22 -12.78 -19.74
CA ALA A 299 -17.32 -11.32 -19.76
C ALA A 299 -18.27 -10.85 -18.64
N TYR A 300 -18.04 -9.66 -18.10
CA TYR A 300 -18.91 -9.06 -17.08
C TYR A 300 -20.38 -9.01 -17.53
N GLN A 301 -20.63 -8.72 -18.82
CA GLN A 301 -21.97 -8.75 -19.40
C GLN A 301 -22.70 -10.10 -19.33
N GLU A 302 -21.96 -11.21 -19.18
CA GLU A 302 -22.52 -12.57 -19.08
C GLU A 302 -22.93 -12.94 -17.64
N VAL A 303 -22.51 -12.16 -16.65
CA VAL A 303 -22.75 -12.48 -15.22
C VAL A 303 -23.45 -11.37 -14.46
N CYS A 304 -23.39 -10.12 -14.92
CA CYS A 304 -23.96 -8.97 -14.20
C CYS A 304 -25.47 -9.08 -13.95
N TYR A 305 -26.22 -9.76 -14.84
CA TYR A 305 -27.66 -9.98 -14.66
C TYR A 305 -27.94 -10.98 -13.52
N LEU A 306 -26.96 -11.80 -13.13
CA LEU A 306 -27.06 -12.65 -11.94
C LEU A 306 -27.10 -11.82 -10.66
N LEU A 307 -26.76 -10.53 -10.68
CA LEU A 307 -26.90 -9.59 -9.56
C LEU A 307 -28.24 -8.84 -9.57
N ASP A 308 -29.29 -9.44 -10.13
CA ASP A 308 -30.65 -8.90 -10.04
C ASP A 308 -31.14 -8.76 -8.57
N SER A 309 -32.34 -8.21 -8.38
CA SER A 309 -32.91 -8.00 -7.04
C SER A 309 -33.01 -9.27 -6.18
N LYS A 310 -32.98 -10.47 -6.78
CA LYS A 310 -33.08 -11.75 -6.04
C LYS A 310 -31.73 -12.20 -5.48
N ASN A 311 -30.65 -11.94 -6.22
CA ASN A 311 -29.33 -12.48 -5.92
C ASN A 311 -28.35 -11.43 -5.40
N LYS A 312 -28.68 -10.14 -5.46
CA LYS A 312 -27.81 -9.06 -4.94
C LYS A 312 -27.38 -9.26 -3.49
N HIS A 313 -28.24 -9.85 -2.65
CA HIS A 313 -27.91 -10.18 -1.25
C HIS A 313 -26.90 -11.33 -1.08
N GLN A 314 -26.65 -12.10 -2.15
CA GLN A 314 -25.72 -13.23 -2.17
C GLN A 314 -24.31 -12.82 -2.65
N LEU A 315 -24.10 -11.56 -3.06
CA LEU A 315 -22.78 -11.05 -3.38
C LEU A 315 -21.94 -11.01 -2.09
N ASN A 316 -21.02 -11.94 -2.00
CA ASN A 316 -20.07 -12.02 -0.90
C ASN A 316 -18.90 -11.07 -1.15
N TYR A 317 -18.48 -10.38 -0.10
CA TYR A 317 -17.36 -9.45 -0.10
C TYR A 317 -16.32 -9.89 0.92
N ASP A 318 -15.15 -10.33 0.44
CA ASP A 318 -13.99 -10.55 1.29
C ASP A 318 -13.24 -9.22 1.47
N ASN A 319 -13.49 -8.57 2.60
CA ASN A 319 -12.84 -7.31 2.96
C ASN A 319 -11.33 -7.43 3.22
N ARG A 320 -10.80 -8.65 3.43
CA ARG A 320 -9.35 -8.82 3.60
C ARG A 320 -8.65 -8.76 2.26
N SER A 321 -9.13 -9.52 1.27
CA SER A 321 -8.53 -9.55 -0.07
C SER A 321 -9.06 -8.47 -1.01
N GLU A 322 -10.11 -7.74 -0.61
CA GLU A 322 -10.83 -6.77 -1.43
C GLU A 322 -11.43 -7.41 -2.69
N THR A 323 -12.05 -8.58 -2.55
CA THR A 323 -12.64 -9.32 -3.67
C THR A 323 -14.12 -9.60 -3.46
N THR A 324 -14.81 -9.78 -4.58
CA THR A 324 -16.22 -10.11 -4.65
C THR A 324 -16.42 -11.49 -5.25
N SER A 325 -17.34 -12.24 -4.68
CA SER A 325 -17.77 -13.54 -5.21
C SER A 325 -19.27 -13.71 -5.12
N LEU A 326 -19.86 -14.45 -6.05
CA LEU A 326 -21.28 -14.79 -6.08
C LEU A 326 -21.41 -16.29 -6.24
N VAL A 327 -22.35 -16.92 -5.53
CA VAL A 327 -22.69 -18.33 -5.74
C VAL A 327 -24.14 -18.46 -6.13
N VAL A 328 -24.39 -19.16 -7.24
CA VAL A 328 -25.72 -19.45 -7.76
C VAL A 328 -25.81 -20.97 -7.98
N GLY A 329 -26.54 -21.67 -7.12
CA GLY A 329 -26.57 -23.14 -7.14
C GLY A 329 -25.20 -23.73 -6.80
N ASP A 330 -24.63 -24.48 -7.76
CA ASP A 330 -23.30 -25.08 -7.74
C ASP A 330 -22.26 -24.27 -8.54
N GLN A 331 -22.60 -23.06 -8.99
CA GLN A 331 -21.72 -22.20 -9.76
C GLN A 331 -21.21 -21.05 -8.92
N TRP A 332 -19.90 -20.90 -8.86
CA TRP A 332 -19.21 -19.82 -8.17
C TRP A 332 -18.59 -18.85 -9.19
N TYR A 333 -18.75 -17.55 -8.94
CA TYR A 333 -18.27 -16.47 -9.81
C TYR A 333 -17.45 -15.47 -9.00
N SER A 334 -16.37 -14.93 -9.56
CA SER A 334 -15.67 -13.76 -9.02
C SER A 334 -15.32 -12.77 -10.11
N PHE A 335 -15.74 -11.52 -9.93
CA PHE A 335 -15.61 -10.43 -10.89
C PHE A 335 -15.46 -9.11 -10.15
N ASN A 336 -14.88 -8.10 -10.82
CA ASN A 336 -14.91 -6.73 -10.31
C ASN A 336 -16.29 -6.11 -10.57
N GLU A 337 -16.86 -5.47 -9.54
CA GLU A 337 -18.17 -4.82 -9.61
C GLU A 337 -17.98 -3.27 -9.58
N PRO A 338 -18.36 -2.53 -10.65
CA PRO A 338 -17.99 -1.12 -10.88
C PRO A 338 -18.26 -0.14 -9.73
N GLU A 339 -19.30 -0.37 -8.94
CA GLU A 339 -19.72 0.53 -7.86
C GLU A 339 -19.57 -0.09 -6.47
N HIS A 340 -18.97 -1.28 -6.40
CA HIS A 340 -18.75 -1.96 -5.13
C HIS A 340 -17.51 -1.41 -4.41
N ALA A 341 -17.52 -1.47 -3.07
CA ALA A 341 -16.41 -1.00 -2.24
C ALA A 341 -15.10 -1.71 -2.59
N ALA A 342 -15.13 -3.02 -2.83
CA ALA A 342 -13.99 -3.83 -3.25
C ALA A 342 -13.23 -3.22 -4.44
N PHE A 343 -13.94 -2.90 -5.53
CA PHE A 343 -13.31 -2.30 -6.71
C PHE A 343 -12.81 -0.87 -6.41
N THR A 344 -13.61 -0.07 -5.70
CA THR A 344 -13.23 1.30 -5.34
C THR A 344 -11.97 1.33 -4.47
N HIS A 345 -11.84 0.43 -3.50
CA HIS A 345 -10.65 0.32 -2.65
C HIS A 345 -9.41 -0.07 -3.43
N LYS A 346 -9.53 -0.93 -4.48
CA LYS A 346 -8.40 -1.19 -5.40
C LYS A 346 -7.95 0.10 -6.09
N LEU A 347 -8.88 0.88 -6.65
CA LEU A 347 -8.56 2.15 -7.32
C LEU A 347 -7.89 3.14 -6.37
N ASP A 348 -8.45 3.28 -5.16
CA ASP A 348 -7.92 4.14 -4.11
C ASP A 348 -6.53 3.69 -3.68
N TRP A 349 -6.32 2.38 -3.49
CA TRP A 349 -5.03 1.83 -3.12
C TRP A 349 -3.96 2.15 -4.17
N ILE A 350 -4.26 1.91 -5.46
CA ILE A 350 -3.32 2.19 -6.57
C ILE A 350 -2.92 3.67 -6.58
N SER A 351 -3.90 4.58 -6.45
CA SER A 351 -3.67 6.03 -6.40
C SER A 351 -2.90 6.47 -5.16
N ASN A 352 -3.26 5.94 -3.98
CA ASN A 352 -2.67 6.31 -2.70
C ASN A 352 -1.22 5.85 -2.54
N HIS A 353 -0.80 4.82 -3.27
CA HIS A 353 0.56 4.28 -3.27
C HIS A 353 1.43 4.82 -4.41
N GLU A 354 0.95 5.87 -5.10
CA GLU A 354 1.68 6.63 -6.12
C GLU A 354 2.17 5.78 -7.31
N PHE A 355 1.43 4.73 -7.66
CA PHE A 355 1.72 3.94 -8.86
C PHE A 355 1.42 4.74 -10.13
N GLY A 356 2.12 4.38 -11.21
CA GLY A 356 2.10 5.11 -12.49
C GLY A 356 0.76 5.12 -13.21
N GLY A 357 -0.13 4.20 -12.82
CA GLY A 357 -1.44 4.09 -13.44
C GLY A 357 -2.12 2.76 -13.17
N ILE A 358 -3.21 2.57 -13.89
CA ILE A 358 -4.04 1.38 -13.87
C ILE A 358 -4.24 0.87 -15.31
N GLY A 359 -4.47 -0.42 -15.47
CA GLY A 359 -4.99 -0.99 -16.71
C GLY A 359 -6.21 -1.86 -16.47
N LEU A 360 -7.09 -1.92 -17.47
CA LEU A 360 -8.21 -2.85 -17.52
C LEU A 360 -8.11 -3.75 -18.75
N TYR A 361 -7.93 -5.03 -18.49
CA TYR A 361 -8.01 -6.07 -19.51
C TYR A 361 -9.39 -6.73 -19.43
N SER A 362 -10.33 -6.49 -20.36
CA SER A 362 -10.26 -5.69 -21.60
C SER A 362 -11.65 -5.08 -21.92
N ILE A 363 -11.76 -4.27 -22.98
CA ILE A 363 -13.05 -3.67 -23.37
C ILE A 363 -14.10 -4.75 -23.68
N GLN A 364 -13.70 -5.87 -24.29
CA GLN A 364 -14.58 -7.00 -24.58
C GLN A 364 -15.10 -7.70 -23.31
N GLY A 365 -14.30 -7.71 -22.25
CA GLY A 365 -14.67 -8.35 -20.98
C GLY A 365 -15.59 -7.51 -20.10
N ASP A 366 -15.88 -6.27 -20.45
CA ASP A 366 -16.80 -5.39 -19.71
C ASP A 366 -18.25 -5.57 -20.25
N ASP A 367 -19.05 -4.50 -20.28
CA ASP A 367 -20.38 -4.48 -20.92
C ASP A 367 -20.45 -3.51 -22.12
N PRO A 368 -19.84 -3.84 -23.27
CA PRO A 368 -19.86 -3.00 -24.46
C PRO A 368 -21.25 -2.91 -25.11
N LEU A 369 -22.15 -3.86 -24.84
CA LEU A 369 -23.50 -3.91 -25.44
C LEU A 369 -24.59 -3.37 -24.51
N ASN A 370 -24.23 -2.90 -23.32
CA ASN A 370 -25.17 -2.46 -22.28
C ASN A 370 -26.21 -3.55 -21.90
N LYS A 371 -25.82 -4.82 -21.93
CA LYS A 371 -26.67 -5.96 -21.51
C LYS A 371 -27.05 -5.86 -20.03
N CYS A 372 -26.18 -5.27 -19.21
CA CYS A 372 -26.40 -5.08 -17.78
C CYS A 372 -27.31 -3.89 -17.45
N THR A 373 -27.73 -3.10 -18.43
CA THR A 373 -28.57 -1.88 -18.27
C THR A 373 -27.96 -0.78 -17.38
N ARG A 374 -26.62 -0.71 -17.30
CA ARG A 374 -25.88 0.27 -16.50
C ARG A 374 -25.15 1.32 -17.33
N GLY A 375 -25.42 1.35 -18.63
CA GLY A 375 -24.67 2.07 -19.65
C GLY A 375 -23.45 1.28 -20.13
N LEU A 376 -22.88 1.70 -21.27
CA LEU A 376 -21.73 1.04 -21.91
C LEU A 376 -20.50 1.04 -21.00
N LEU A 377 -19.76 -0.07 -20.94
CA LEU A 377 -18.45 -0.18 -20.27
C LEU A 377 -18.41 0.38 -18.83
N PRO A 378 -19.26 -0.13 -17.92
CA PRO A 378 -19.36 0.39 -16.56
C PRO A 378 -18.05 0.27 -15.75
N LEU A 379 -17.24 -0.78 -15.94
CA LEU A 379 -15.94 -0.87 -15.24
C LEU A 379 -14.97 0.20 -15.73
N HIS A 380 -14.86 0.39 -17.05
CA HIS A 380 -13.98 1.42 -17.62
C HIS A 380 -14.42 2.83 -17.25
N ARG A 381 -15.73 3.10 -17.26
CA ARG A 381 -16.27 4.39 -16.80
C ARG A 381 -15.99 4.62 -15.31
N SER A 382 -16.16 3.60 -14.46
CA SER A 382 -15.87 3.72 -13.04
C SER A 382 -14.40 4.11 -12.78
N VAL A 383 -13.45 3.51 -13.52
CA VAL A 383 -12.05 3.93 -13.47
C VAL A 383 -11.90 5.37 -13.96
N GLY A 384 -12.48 5.73 -15.11
CA GLY A 384 -12.36 7.08 -15.66
C GLY A 384 -12.90 8.18 -14.74
N ASP A 385 -13.98 7.91 -14.01
CA ASP A 385 -14.60 8.86 -13.11
C ASP A 385 -13.84 9.01 -11.78
N ARG A 386 -13.29 7.90 -11.26
CA ARG A 386 -12.77 7.81 -9.88
C ARG A 386 -11.25 7.87 -9.81
N PHE A 387 -10.54 7.32 -10.79
CA PHE A 387 -9.10 7.17 -10.72
C PHE A 387 -8.39 8.49 -11.06
N LYS A 388 -7.77 9.09 -10.04
CA LYS A 388 -6.98 10.31 -10.17
C LYS A 388 -5.64 10.12 -9.49
N CYS A 389 -4.57 10.53 -10.17
CA CYS A 389 -3.22 10.53 -9.60
C CYS A 389 -3.13 11.51 -8.43
N ARG A 390 -2.57 11.07 -7.31
CA ARG A 390 -2.09 12.00 -6.28
C ARG A 390 -0.79 12.65 -6.77
N ARG A 391 -0.74 13.98 -6.77
CA ARG A 391 0.51 14.71 -6.99
C ARG A 391 1.46 14.36 -5.85
N GLY A 392 2.62 13.80 -6.20
CA GLY A 392 3.74 13.68 -5.27
C GLY A 392 4.05 15.07 -4.72
N THR A 393 3.62 15.34 -3.49
CA THR A 393 3.94 16.61 -2.86
C THR A 393 5.43 16.62 -2.60
N LYS A 394 6.10 17.68 -3.08
CA LYS A 394 7.50 17.96 -2.72
C LYS A 394 7.62 17.84 -1.20
N ARG A 395 8.57 17.00 -0.75
CA ARG A 395 9.12 16.93 0.61
C ARG A 395 8.82 18.20 1.41
N GLY A 396 7.86 18.10 2.32
CA GLY A 396 7.38 19.23 3.11
C GLY A 396 5.89 19.15 3.36
N ASN A 397 5.42 18.02 3.88
CA ASN A 397 4.24 17.84 4.73
C ASN A 397 3.99 16.34 4.82
N LEU A 398 4.13 15.78 6.03
CA LEU A 398 3.77 14.42 6.41
C LEU A 398 2.24 14.17 6.33
N GLU A 399 1.52 14.87 5.45
CA GLU A 399 0.06 14.79 5.28
C GLU A 399 -0.38 13.89 4.11
N GLN A 400 0.52 13.13 3.49
CA GLN A 400 0.13 12.16 2.45
C GLN A 400 0.53 10.75 2.85
N LEU A 401 -0.42 10.05 3.46
CA LEU A 401 -0.81 8.68 3.14
C LEU A 401 -2.12 8.42 3.89
N GLY A 402 -3.05 7.69 3.29
CA GLY A 402 -4.13 7.03 4.03
C GLY A 402 -3.61 5.94 4.99
N GLU A 403 -2.30 5.91 5.25
CA GLU A 403 -1.68 5.13 6.29
C GLU A 403 -1.74 5.93 7.59
N CYS A 404 -2.50 5.43 8.56
CA CYS A 404 -2.51 6.01 9.91
C CYS A 404 -1.08 6.14 10.45
N THR A 405 -0.76 7.24 11.13
CA THR A 405 0.51 7.34 11.87
C THR A 405 0.55 6.23 12.92
N ARG A 406 1.47 5.28 12.74
CA ARG A 406 1.72 4.14 13.63
C ARG A 406 3.00 4.38 14.41
N LEU A 407 2.86 4.66 15.71
CA LEU A 407 3.97 4.80 16.65
C LEU A 407 4.27 3.44 17.28
N CYS A 408 5.45 2.90 17.04
CA CYS A 408 5.91 1.67 17.69
C CYS A 408 6.86 2.03 18.82
N PHE A 409 6.45 1.76 20.06
CA PHE A 409 7.25 2.05 21.25
C PHE A 409 8.13 0.86 21.60
N LEU A 410 9.43 1.10 21.73
CA LEU A 410 10.40 0.10 22.17
C LEU A 410 10.75 0.31 23.64
N ASP A 411 10.27 -0.60 24.50
CA ASP A 411 10.62 -0.63 25.92
C ASP A 411 11.93 -1.39 26.14
N LEU A 412 12.96 -0.63 26.54
CA LEU A 412 14.32 -1.14 26.72
C LEU A 412 14.61 -1.59 28.15
N GLU A 413 13.74 -1.31 29.11
CA GLU A 413 13.88 -1.82 30.48
C GLU A 413 13.50 -3.31 30.54
N GLN A 414 12.58 -3.76 29.68
CA GLN A 414 12.05 -5.14 29.70
C GLN A 414 12.72 -6.09 28.69
N SER A 415 13.27 -5.58 27.59
CA SER A 415 13.71 -6.38 26.43
C SER A 415 15.08 -7.10 26.58
N ARG A 416 15.58 -7.32 27.81
CA ARG A 416 16.92 -7.91 28.08
C ARG A 416 18.05 -7.29 27.23
N ASN A 417 17.89 -6.01 26.86
CA ASN A 417 18.83 -5.20 26.06
C ASN A 417 19.04 -5.60 24.59
N SER A 418 18.16 -6.37 23.94
CA SER A 418 18.29 -6.64 22.50
C SER A 418 16.94 -6.81 21.82
N PHE A 419 16.62 -5.89 20.90
CA PHE A 419 15.51 -6.03 19.96
C PHE A 419 16.08 -6.14 18.55
N ASP A 420 15.69 -7.17 17.81
CA ASP A 420 16.14 -7.40 16.43
C ASP A 420 15.25 -6.62 15.45
N PHE A 421 15.81 -5.57 14.86
CA PHE A 421 15.10 -4.72 13.90
C PHE A 421 14.75 -5.43 12.60
N GLU A 422 15.43 -6.53 12.24
CA GLU A 422 15.12 -7.30 11.03
C GLU A 422 13.74 -7.97 11.10
N GLN A 423 13.18 -8.13 12.30
CA GLN A 423 11.83 -8.67 12.48
C GLN A 423 10.72 -7.67 12.12
N LEU A 424 11.04 -6.37 11.99
CA LEU A 424 10.06 -5.34 11.64
C LEU A 424 9.80 -5.31 10.14
N GLN A 425 8.62 -5.79 9.71
CA GLN A 425 8.21 -5.74 8.30
C GLN A 425 8.05 -4.29 7.78
N PRO A 426 8.20 -4.07 6.46
CA PRO A 426 7.99 -2.75 5.87
C PRO A 426 6.57 -2.27 6.14
N GLY A 427 6.41 -1.00 6.51
CA GLY A 427 5.11 -0.38 6.74
C GLY A 427 4.45 -0.71 8.08
N TRP A 428 4.99 -1.58 8.94
CA TRP A 428 4.38 -1.80 10.26
C TRP A 428 4.44 -0.55 11.16
N CYS A 429 5.59 0.10 11.20
CA CYS A 429 5.82 1.31 11.98
C CYS A 429 6.07 2.47 11.01
N SER A 430 5.37 3.58 11.22
CA SER A 430 5.72 4.85 10.57
C SER A 430 6.78 5.61 11.35
N HIS A 431 6.73 5.49 12.67
CA HIS A 431 7.67 6.07 13.61
C HIS A 431 8.07 4.99 14.63
N LEU A 432 9.34 4.97 14.98
CA LEU A 432 9.89 4.13 16.02
C LEU A 432 10.30 5.02 17.19
N VAL A 433 9.67 4.78 18.35
CA VAL A 433 9.90 5.55 19.56
C VAL A 433 10.84 4.75 20.47
N ILE A 434 12.06 5.25 20.67
CA ILE A 434 13.10 4.61 21.47
C ILE A 434 13.32 5.41 22.76
N GLY A 435 13.23 4.75 23.92
CA GLY A 435 13.34 5.39 25.23
C GLY A 435 13.58 4.43 26.40
N GLN A 436 13.56 4.92 27.64
CA GLN A 436 13.27 6.31 28.05
C GLN A 436 14.54 7.04 28.54
N ALA A 437 14.76 8.26 28.04
CA ALA A 437 15.79 9.17 28.52
C ALA A 437 15.32 9.96 29.75
N SER A 438 16.26 10.32 30.62
CA SER A 438 15.97 11.05 31.85
C SER A 438 15.59 12.50 31.59
N THR A 439 14.50 12.94 32.22
CA THR A 439 14.06 14.34 32.26
C THR A 439 14.76 15.18 33.34
N ASN A 440 15.58 14.57 34.21
CA ASN A 440 16.26 15.28 35.28
C ASN A 440 17.37 16.20 34.72
N PRO A 441 17.22 17.53 34.82
CA PRO A 441 18.20 18.47 34.26
C PRO A 441 19.55 18.43 35.00
N TYR A 442 19.59 17.89 36.21
CA TYR A 442 20.81 17.76 37.02
C TYR A 442 21.49 16.40 36.87
N SER A 443 20.91 15.47 36.11
CA SER A 443 21.52 14.17 35.92
C SER A 443 22.60 14.22 34.85
N ASN A 444 23.83 13.91 35.24
CA ASN A 444 24.95 13.69 34.31
C ASN A 444 24.93 12.29 33.66
N SER A 445 23.94 11.44 33.99
CA SER A 445 23.82 10.12 33.37
C SER A 445 23.29 10.27 31.95
N GLY A 446 24.06 9.83 30.95
CA GLY A 446 23.61 9.69 29.56
C GLY A 446 22.49 8.65 29.40
N PRO A 447 22.08 8.35 28.15
CA PRO A 447 21.13 7.26 27.87
C PRO A 447 21.59 5.94 28.48
N SER A 448 20.64 5.09 28.89
CA SER A 448 20.95 3.76 29.42
C SER A 448 21.73 2.92 28.40
N LYS A 449 22.47 1.90 28.87
CA LYS A 449 23.23 1.00 27.98
C LYS A 449 22.33 0.37 26.91
N GLY A 450 21.13 -0.08 27.29
CA GLY A 450 20.13 -0.63 26.36
C GLY A 450 19.69 0.38 25.32
N MET A 451 19.43 1.63 25.73
CA MET A 451 19.08 2.72 24.82
C MET A 451 20.18 3.05 23.82
N ARG A 452 21.43 3.14 24.28
CA ARG A 452 22.58 3.36 23.37
C ARG A 452 22.72 2.25 22.34
N LEU A 453 22.51 0.99 22.76
CA LEU A 453 22.57 -0.16 21.86
C LEU A 453 21.43 -0.14 20.84
N ALA A 454 20.19 0.11 21.28
CA ALA A 454 19.04 0.19 20.38
C ALA A 454 19.18 1.32 19.35
N LEU A 455 19.64 2.50 19.77
CA LEU A 455 19.90 3.63 18.86
C LEU A 455 21.02 3.29 17.86
N LYS A 456 22.08 2.62 18.31
CA LYS A 456 23.15 2.15 17.42
C LYS A 456 22.59 1.14 16.40
N MET A 457 21.88 0.12 16.86
CA MET A 457 21.28 -0.90 15.98
C MET A 457 20.30 -0.30 14.97
N TYR A 458 19.49 0.68 15.37
CA TYR A 458 18.61 1.40 14.45
C TYR A 458 19.41 2.17 13.39
N ASN A 459 20.51 2.82 13.77
CA ASN A 459 21.38 3.53 12.84
C ASN A 459 22.10 2.59 11.87
N ASP A 460 22.58 1.46 12.37
CA ASP A 460 23.29 0.43 11.59
C ASP A 460 22.35 -0.40 10.70
N TRP A 461 21.03 -0.40 10.97
CA TRP A 461 20.04 -1.15 10.20
C TRP A 461 19.98 -0.68 8.74
N GLU A 462 20.38 -1.49 7.76
CA GLU A 462 20.36 -1.07 6.35
C GLU A 462 18.98 -1.29 5.71
N ARG A 463 18.23 -0.21 5.48
CA ARG A 463 16.89 -0.27 4.88
C ARG A 463 16.61 0.95 3.99
N GLU A 464 15.96 0.72 2.84
CA GLU A 464 15.58 1.77 1.88
C GLU A 464 14.70 2.86 2.51
N ARG A 465 13.77 2.47 3.40
CA ARG A 465 12.95 3.40 4.18
C ARG A 465 12.86 2.96 5.64
N LYS A 466 13.63 3.62 6.52
CA LYS A 466 13.49 3.47 7.98
C LYS A 466 12.25 4.21 8.50
N PRO A 467 11.56 3.71 9.55
CA PRO A 467 10.56 4.49 10.27
C PRO A 467 11.21 5.70 10.92
N PHE A 468 10.52 6.83 11.06
CA PHE A 468 11.10 8.01 11.70
C PHE A 468 11.55 7.71 13.14
N LEU A 469 12.75 8.13 13.51
CA LEU A 469 13.31 7.91 14.84
C LEU A 469 12.84 8.99 15.81
N ILE A 470 12.07 8.60 16.82
CA ILE A 470 11.64 9.48 17.90
C ILE A 470 12.32 9.07 19.20
N ILE A 471 12.98 10.02 19.87
CA ILE A 471 13.60 9.78 21.18
C ILE A 471 12.63 10.16 22.29
N SER A 472 12.31 9.20 23.17
CA SER A 472 11.36 9.39 24.27
C SER A 472 12.05 9.84 25.56
N PHE A 473 11.53 10.90 26.17
CA PHE A 473 11.89 11.39 27.50
C PHE A 473 10.74 11.17 28.46
N ALA A 474 11.01 10.65 29.65
CA ALA A 474 9.97 10.39 30.64
C ALA A 474 10.34 10.86 32.04
N GLY A 475 9.31 11.09 32.84
CA GLY A 475 9.45 11.48 34.23
C GLY A 475 8.12 11.44 34.98
N THR A 476 8.20 11.56 36.30
CA THR A 476 7.05 11.80 37.18
C THR A 476 6.57 13.25 37.07
N GLY A 477 5.39 13.56 37.62
CA GLY A 477 4.86 14.93 37.62
C GLY A 477 5.83 15.95 38.24
N ASP A 478 6.49 15.60 39.35
CA ASP A 478 7.50 16.45 39.99
C ASP A 478 8.76 16.63 39.14
N GLN A 479 9.21 15.58 38.45
CA GLN A 479 10.37 15.67 37.56
C GLN A 479 10.08 16.61 36.39
N TRP A 480 8.90 16.48 35.76
CA TRP A 480 8.48 17.39 34.70
C TRP A 480 8.29 18.83 35.19
N ARG A 481 7.72 19.02 36.39
CA ARG A 481 7.59 20.35 37.01
C ARG A 481 8.95 21.02 37.21
N ILE A 482 9.93 20.30 37.76
CA ILE A 482 11.28 20.81 37.95
C ILE A 482 11.94 21.08 36.59
N ALA A 483 11.83 20.14 35.65
CA ALA A 483 12.49 20.24 34.35
C ALA A 483 11.93 21.35 33.46
N THR A 484 10.65 21.70 33.58
CA THR A 484 10.01 22.76 32.79
C THR A 484 10.07 24.15 33.43
N SER A 485 10.55 24.24 34.67
CA SER A 485 10.75 25.52 35.36
C SER A 485 11.94 26.32 34.80
N THR A 486 12.00 27.62 35.11
CA THR A 486 13.16 28.46 34.73
C THR A 486 14.17 28.45 35.89
N PRO A 487 15.49 28.29 35.64
CA PRO A 487 16.17 28.22 34.33
C PRO A 487 16.36 26.80 33.77
N THR A 488 15.97 25.75 34.49
CA THR A 488 16.24 24.34 34.16
C THR A 488 15.69 23.89 32.80
N ARG A 489 14.60 24.50 32.33
CA ARG A 489 14.01 24.22 31.01
C ARG A 489 14.97 24.39 29.86
N PHE A 490 15.88 25.37 29.92
CA PHE A 490 16.86 25.61 28.86
C PHE A 490 17.95 24.54 28.85
N VAL A 491 18.31 24.03 30.03
CA VAL A 491 19.25 22.90 30.16
C VAL A 491 18.65 21.65 29.53
N LEU A 492 17.38 21.35 29.81
CA LEU A 492 16.72 20.19 29.21
C LEU A 492 16.53 20.35 27.69
N ILE A 493 16.13 21.52 27.20
CA ILE A 493 15.99 21.78 25.75
C ILE A 493 17.31 21.52 25.01
N GLU A 494 18.41 22.02 25.55
CA GLU A 494 19.72 21.86 24.92
C GLU A 494 20.18 20.39 24.95
N ARG A 495 19.89 19.68 26.04
CA ARG A 495 20.13 18.23 26.14
C ARG A 495 19.32 17.43 25.13
N ILE A 496 18.04 17.76 24.95
CA ILE A 496 17.19 17.15 23.92
C ILE A 496 17.80 17.39 22.55
N ARG A 497 18.13 18.65 22.22
CA ARG A 497 18.74 19.02 20.93
C ARG A 497 20.01 18.21 20.67
N HIS A 498 20.94 18.17 21.64
CA HIS A 498 22.19 17.41 21.51
C HIS A 498 21.93 15.93 21.24
N LEU A 499 21.01 15.30 21.99
CA LEU A 499 20.73 13.88 21.83
C LEU A 499 20.06 13.56 20.48
N LEU A 500 19.19 14.45 19.98
CA LEU A 500 18.58 14.32 18.66
C LEU A 500 19.62 14.48 17.55
N ASP A 501 20.56 15.41 17.69
CA ASP A 501 21.61 15.65 16.70
C ASP A 501 22.64 14.51 16.70
N GLU A 502 23.05 14.02 17.86
CA GLU A 502 24.00 12.91 18.03
C GLU A 502 23.53 11.62 17.32
N HIS A 503 22.22 11.35 17.36
CA HIS A 503 21.63 10.15 16.77
C HIS A 503 20.89 10.40 15.45
N ASN A 504 20.97 11.62 14.91
CA ASN A 504 20.21 12.03 13.73
C ASN A 504 18.70 11.67 13.82
N ALA A 505 18.12 11.84 15.01
CA ALA A 505 16.73 11.48 15.28
C ALA A 505 15.76 12.51 14.67
N ASP A 506 14.61 12.05 14.20
CA ASP A 506 13.60 12.85 13.52
C ASP A 506 12.71 13.65 14.48
N GLY A 507 12.71 13.31 15.78
CA GLY A 507 11.92 14.04 16.76
C GLY A 507 12.05 13.53 18.19
N VAL A 508 11.28 14.17 19.08
CA VAL A 508 11.25 13.88 20.51
C VAL A 508 9.83 13.60 20.97
N GLU A 509 9.68 12.63 21.86
CA GLU A 509 8.45 12.38 22.60
C GLU A 509 8.63 12.77 24.08
N LEU A 510 7.70 13.57 24.59
CA LEU A 510 7.61 13.97 25.98
C LEU A 510 6.54 13.11 26.66
N ASN A 511 6.98 12.12 27.43
CA ASN A 511 6.11 11.14 28.05
C ASN A 511 5.69 11.55 29.47
N LEU A 512 4.41 11.96 29.60
CA LEU A 512 3.78 12.32 30.87
C LEU A 512 2.89 11.17 31.41
N ALA A 513 3.05 9.94 30.93
CA ALA A 513 2.21 8.79 31.33
C ALA A 513 2.28 8.46 32.83
N ASN A 514 3.41 8.75 33.47
CA ASN A 514 3.75 8.32 34.83
C ASN A 514 3.47 9.40 35.90
N GLY A 515 2.81 10.50 35.54
CA GLY A 515 2.35 11.51 36.50
C GLY A 515 1.85 12.76 35.77
N GLY A 516 0.64 13.20 36.12
CA GLY A 516 0.06 14.43 35.58
C GLY A 516 0.82 15.68 36.05
N LEU A 517 0.67 16.77 35.31
CA LEU A 517 1.07 18.09 35.78
C LEU A 517 -0.05 18.66 36.65
N ASP A 518 -0.06 18.30 37.93
CA ASP A 518 -1.13 18.72 38.84
C ASP A 518 -1.06 20.24 39.09
N GLY A 519 -2.12 20.96 38.75
CA GLY A 519 -2.29 22.40 39.03
C GLY A 519 -1.99 23.38 37.86
N PRO A 520 -2.61 24.58 37.84
CA PRO A 520 -2.55 25.53 36.71
C PRO A 520 -1.15 26.06 36.40
N ASN A 521 -0.31 26.26 37.41
CA ASN A 521 1.05 26.79 37.22
C ASN A 521 1.96 25.81 36.45
N ASN A 522 1.75 24.49 36.62
CA ASN A 522 2.55 23.46 35.97
C ASN A 522 2.18 23.33 34.48
N ALA A 523 0.90 23.50 34.13
CA ALA A 523 0.45 23.55 32.74
C ALA A 523 1.03 24.75 31.98
N TYR A 524 1.09 25.93 32.60
CA TYR A 524 1.71 27.12 32.00
C TYR A 524 3.22 26.92 31.75
N GLN A 525 3.93 26.32 32.71
CA GLN A 525 5.35 26.00 32.58
C GLN A 525 5.61 25.05 31.40
N MET A 526 4.78 24.00 31.27
CA MET A 526 4.89 23.06 30.15
C MET A 526 4.63 23.71 28.80
N ASN A 527 3.59 24.55 28.67
CA ASN A 527 3.35 25.26 27.40
C ASN A 527 4.48 26.22 27.04
N SER A 528 5.07 26.89 28.03
CA SER A 528 6.25 27.72 27.81
C SER A 528 7.44 26.89 27.36
N PHE A 529 7.69 25.74 28.00
CA PHE A 529 8.72 24.79 27.59
C PHE A 529 8.51 24.29 26.16
N LEU A 530 7.29 23.90 25.78
CA LEU A 530 6.97 23.45 24.41
C LEU A 530 7.21 24.54 23.38
N GLY A 531 6.83 25.78 23.68
CA GLY A 531 7.09 26.92 22.80
C GLY A 531 8.58 27.18 22.61
N ASP A 532 9.36 27.12 23.69
CA ASP A 532 10.81 27.27 23.66
C ASP A 532 11.48 26.10 22.89
N LEU A 533 11.06 24.87 23.17
CA LEU A 533 11.54 23.65 22.49
C LEU A 533 11.25 23.71 20.98
N ARG A 534 10.04 24.11 20.58
CA ARG A 534 9.67 24.29 19.17
C ARG A 534 10.54 25.34 18.49
N ARG A 535 10.84 26.45 19.16
CA ARG A 535 11.73 27.49 18.60
C ARG A 535 13.15 26.98 18.40
N THR A 536 13.66 26.16 19.34
CA THR A 536 15.00 25.57 19.25
C THR A 536 15.10 24.49 18.17
N LEU A 537 14.15 23.56 18.13
CA LEU A 537 14.20 22.42 17.20
C LEU A 537 13.68 22.75 15.78
N GLY A 538 12.88 23.82 15.67
CA GLY A 538 12.17 24.17 14.45
C GLY A 538 11.10 23.13 14.07
N TRP A 539 10.60 23.23 12.84
CA TRP A 539 9.59 22.31 12.29
C TRP A 539 10.17 21.13 11.52
N LYS A 540 11.51 21.02 11.47
CA LYS A 540 12.18 19.85 10.87
C LYS A 540 12.21 18.64 11.81
N LYS A 541 12.12 18.88 13.12
CA LYS A 541 12.04 17.82 14.13
C LYS A 541 10.62 17.75 14.67
N GLN A 542 10.11 16.52 14.82
CA GLN A 542 8.79 16.31 15.37
C GLN A 542 8.79 16.43 16.91
N ILE A 543 7.70 16.94 17.48
CA ILE A 543 7.46 17.00 18.92
C ILE A 543 6.15 16.28 19.22
N LEU A 544 6.26 15.18 19.95
CA LEU A 544 5.15 14.37 20.43
C LEU A 544 4.97 14.60 21.92
N ILE A 545 3.72 14.63 22.39
CA ILE A 545 3.41 14.63 23.82
C ILE A 545 2.45 13.50 24.17
N SER A 546 2.87 12.60 25.07
CA SER A 546 2.07 11.47 25.52
C SER A 546 1.42 11.78 26.86
N LEU A 547 0.10 11.62 26.91
CA LEU A 547 -0.74 12.05 28.03
C LEU A 547 -1.60 10.91 28.55
N ASN A 548 -1.67 10.76 29.87
CA ASN A 548 -2.44 9.72 30.56
C ASN A 548 -3.96 10.03 30.52
N PRO A 549 -4.86 9.01 30.42
CA PRO A 549 -6.30 9.15 30.60
C PRO A 549 -6.77 10.12 31.68
N SER A 550 -6.20 10.04 32.89
CA SER A 550 -6.59 10.90 34.02
C SER A 550 -6.31 12.37 33.76
N SER A 551 -5.32 12.68 32.91
CA SER A 551 -4.98 14.05 32.50
C SER A 551 -6.08 14.71 31.66
N PHE A 552 -7.01 13.92 31.12
CA PHE A 552 -8.10 14.41 30.27
C PHE A 552 -9.44 14.52 31.01
N ILE A 553 -9.67 13.64 31.99
CA ILE A 553 -10.98 13.43 32.62
C ILE A 553 -11.15 14.26 33.90
N ASP A 554 -10.11 14.36 34.73
CA ASP A 554 -10.15 15.07 36.01
C ASP A 554 -9.57 16.48 35.85
N GLN A 555 -10.42 17.46 35.51
CA GLN A 555 -10.20 18.93 35.51
C GLN A 555 -8.75 19.47 35.54
N LEU A 556 -7.88 18.99 34.65
CA LEU A 556 -6.53 19.53 34.51
C LEU A 556 -6.45 20.61 33.43
N ASN A 557 -5.86 21.74 33.85
CA ASN A 557 -5.75 23.05 33.20
C ASN A 557 -4.69 23.11 32.09
N PHE A 558 -4.48 22.02 31.33
CA PHE A 558 -3.67 22.12 30.12
C PHE A 558 -4.36 23.09 29.16
N ASP A 559 -3.66 24.15 28.78
CA ASP A 559 -4.08 25.02 27.71
C ASP A 559 -3.69 24.35 26.38
N PHE A 560 -4.57 23.45 25.95
CA PHE A 560 -4.43 22.72 24.69
C PHE A 560 -4.37 23.67 23.51
N ALA A 561 -5.05 24.82 23.56
CA ALA A 561 -5.06 25.78 22.45
C ALA A 561 -3.66 26.33 22.13
N ASN A 562 -2.82 26.48 23.15
CA ASN A 562 -1.40 26.83 22.97
C ASN A 562 -0.51 25.59 22.74
N MET A 563 -0.79 24.47 23.38
CA MET A 563 -0.04 23.22 23.17
C MET A 563 -0.07 22.77 21.71
N VAL A 564 -1.25 22.77 21.07
CA VAL A 564 -1.44 22.36 19.66
C VAL A 564 -0.72 23.25 18.65
N ARG A 565 -0.14 24.39 19.08
CA ARG A 565 0.68 25.27 18.22
C ARG A 565 2.15 24.87 18.24
N SER A 566 2.55 24.03 19.19
CA SER A 566 3.96 23.70 19.46
C SER A 566 4.28 22.23 19.20
N VAL A 567 3.29 21.34 19.13
CA VAL A 567 3.48 19.89 18.96
C VAL A 567 2.94 19.40 17.61
N ASP A 568 3.52 18.31 17.09
CA ASP A 568 3.05 17.63 15.88
C ASP A 568 2.00 16.56 16.20
N TYR A 569 2.18 15.83 17.31
CA TYR A 569 1.20 14.84 17.77
C TYR A 569 0.95 14.90 19.27
N ILE A 570 -0.30 14.65 19.65
CA ILE A 570 -0.72 14.34 21.01
C ILE A 570 -1.08 12.85 21.05
N VAL A 571 -0.35 12.09 21.84
CA VAL A 571 -0.58 10.67 22.04
C VAL A 571 -1.47 10.48 23.26
N ALA A 572 -2.75 10.20 23.02
CA ALA A 572 -3.69 9.82 24.05
C ALA A 572 -3.45 8.36 24.44
N ILE A 573 -3.00 8.13 25.67
CA ILE A 573 -2.75 6.78 26.16
C ILE A 573 -4.09 6.07 26.35
N GLY A 574 -4.35 5.03 25.55
CA GLY A 574 -5.62 4.30 25.51
C GLY A 574 -5.69 3.10 26.46
N TYR A 575 -4.81 3.04 27.46
CA TYR A 575 -4.72 1.94 28.41
C TYR A 575 -4.34 2.46 29.81
N ARG A 576 -4.36 1.59 30.83
CA ARG A 576 -4.27 1.94 32.27
C ARG A 576 -5.50 2.67 32.82
N TYR A 577 -6.67 2.48 32.21
CA TYR A 577 -7.95 2.97 32.74
C TYR A 577 -8.37 2.26 34.03
N HIS A 578 -8.02 0.98 34.12
CA HIS A 578 -8.14 0.15 35.30
C HIS A 578 -6.76 -0.41 35.64
N ARG A 579 -6.37 -0.36 36.91
CA ARG A 579 -5.02 -0.66 37.40
C ARG A 579 -5.07 -1.51 38.66
N TYR A 580 -3.92 -2.03 39.04
CA TYR A 580 -3.78 -2.95 40.18
C TYR A 580 -4.31 -2.41 41.51
N PHE A 581 -4.27 -1.09 41.74
CA PHE A 581 -4.74 -0.48 42.98
C PHE A 581 -6.27 -0.30 43.03
N ASN A 582 -7.00 -0.59 41.94
CA ASN A 582 -8.45 -0.63 41.98
C ASN A 582 -8.92 -1.84 42.79
N SER A 583 -9.90 -1.64 43.66
CA SER A 583 -10.41 -2.64 44.61
C SER A 583 -11.22 -3.80 44.00
N HIS A 584 -11.32 -3.85 42.68
CA HIS A 584 -12.07 -4.86 41.92
C HIS A 584 -11.37 -5.08 40.58
N THR A 585 -11.70 -6.16 39.86
CA THR A 585 -11.22 -6.40 38.49
C THR A 585 -11.95 -5.53 37.48
N GLY A 586 -11.29 -5.21 36.36
CA GLY A 586 -11.84 -4.35 35.32
C GLY A 586 -10.96 -4.26 34.08
N HIS A 587 -11.47 -3.63 33.03
CA HIS A 587 -10.74 -3.52 31.76
C HIS A 587 -9.66 -2.44 31.85
N HIS A 588 -8.38 -2.80 31.59
CA HIS A 588 -7.30 -1.81 31.58
C HIS A 588 -7.26 -0.95 30.30
N SER A 589 -7.89 -1.39 29.20
CA SER A 589 -7.87 -0.73 27.88
C SER A 589 -9.25 -0.75 27.15
N PRO A 590 -10.36 -0.37 27.80
CA PRO A 590 -11.70 -0.45 27.21
C PRO A 590 -11.92 0.59 26.10
N LEU A 591 -12.41 0.14 24.95
CA LEU A 591 -12.74 1.03 23.83
C LEU A 591 -14.03 1.82 24.06
N PHE A 592 -15.10 1.15 24.51
CA PHE A 592 -16.45 1.71 24.63
C PHE A 592 -16.97 1.71 26.07
N LYS A 593 -17.89 2.63 26.36
CA LYS A 593 -18.46 2.91 27.70
C LYS A 593 -19.45 1.87 28.26
N ASN A 594 -19.88 0.88 27.47
CA ASN A 594 -20.98 -0.04 27.82
C ASN A 594 -20.54 -1.34 28.51
N SER A 595 -19.58 -1.27 29.46
CA SER A 595 -19.19 -2.44 30.26
C SER A 595 -19.56 -2.23 31.73
N THR A 596 -20.14 -3.26 32.34
CA THR A 596 -20.46 -3.33 33.78
C THR A 596 -19.21 -3.39 34.66
N LEU A 597 -18.04 -3.64 34.05
CA LEU A 597 -16.73 -3.68 34.72
C LEU A 597 -16.02 -2.31 34.76
N LEU A 598 -16.72 -1.23 34.38
CA LEU A 598 -16.19 0.14 34.43
C LEU A 598 -16.73 0.87 35.66
N ASN A 599 -15.84 1.25 36.57
CA ASN A 599 -16.21 2.10 37.71
C ASN A 599 -16.64 3.51 37.30
N GLN A 600 -16.13 4.00 36.16
CA GLN A 600 -16.48 5.29 35.59
C GLN A 600 -16.70 5.15 34.08
N PRO A 601 -17.89 5.47 33.54
CA PRO A 601 -18.19 5.32 32.11
C PRO A 601 -17.27 6.12 31.17
N LYS A 602 -16.62 7.17 31.69
CA LYS A 602 -15.67 8.01 30.93
C LYS A 602 -14.26 7.44 30.82
N MET A 603 -13.91 6.46 31.65
CA MET A 603 -12.59 5.82 31.66
C MET A 603 -12.48 4.78 30.54
N THR A 604 -12.65 5.26 29.30
CA THR A 604 -12.57 4.49 28.05
C THR A 604 -11.85 5.29 26.98
N ILE A 605 -11.34 4.61 25.96
CA ILE A 605 -10.71 5.27 24.80
C ILE A 605 -11.70 6.23 24.15
N GLN A 606 -12.95 5.78 23.93
CA GLN A 606 -14.03 6.64 23.43
C GLN A 606 -14.23 7.87 24.32
N GLY A 607 -14.34 7.68 25.65
CA GLY A 607 -14.56 8.78 26.59
C GLY A 607 -13.43 9.81 26.58
N THR A 608 -12.18 9.37 26.57
CA THR A 608 -10.99 10.23 26.48
C THR A 608 -10.96 11.03 25.18
N LEU A 609 -11.25 10.39 24.05
CA LEU A 609 -11.30 11.05 22.75
C LEU A 609 -12.45 12.06 22.65
N GLU A 610 -13.64 11.69 23.14
CA GLU A 610 -14.79 12.59 23.20
C GLU A 610 -14.47 13.84 24.02
N GLU A 611 -13.84 13.71 25.19
CA GLU A 611 -13.43 14.86 26.02
C GLU A 611 -12.37 15.74 25.32
N LEU A 612 -11.38 15.13 24.64
CA LEU A 612 -10.35 15.84 23.86
C LEU A 612 -10.92 16.65 22.70
N ILE A 613 -11.79 16.02 21.90
CA ILE A 613 -12.39 16.62 20.70
C ILE A 613 -13.47 17.63 21.06
N TYR A 614 -14.26 17.36 22.11
CA TYR A 614 -15.39 18.21 22.49
C TYR A 614 -14.95 19.47 23.25
N LYS A 615 -13.91 19.40 24.09
CA LYS A 615 -13.58 20.51 25.01
C LYS A 615 -12.30 21.29 24.69
N LYS A 616 -11.32 20.72 23.98
CA LYS A 616 -9.94 21.25 24.05
C LYS A 616 -9.14 21.32 22.74
N VAL A 617 -9.47 20.54 21.71
CA VAL A 617 -8.80 20.57 20.38
C VAL A 617 -9.80 20.90 19.27
N PRO A 618 -9.57 21.91 18.41
CA PRO A 618 -10.49 22.21 17.30
C PRO A 618 -10.69 20.99 16.40
N ARG A 619 -11.95 20.62 16.11
CA ARG A 619 -12.29 19.45 15.27
C ARG A 619 -11.52 19.38 13.95
N LYS A 620 -11.26 20.51 13.30
CA LYS A 620 -10.50 20.59 12.04
C LYS A 620 -9.00 20.25 12.19
N LYS A 621 -8.43 20.39 13.39
CA LYS A 621 -7.03 20.06 13.71
C LYS A 621 -6.88 18.68 14.37
N ALA A 622 -7.94 18.17 15.00
CA ALA A 622 -7.92 16.91 15.74
C ALA A 622 -7.53 15.70 14.88
N TRP A 623 -7.99 15.65 13.62
CA TRP A 623 -7.76 14.51 12.71
C TRP A 623 -6.29 14.27 12.34
N ASN A 624 -5.45 15.30 12.36
CA ASN A 624 -4.03 15.20 11.98
C ASN A 624 -3.09 15.28 13.19
N LEU A 625 -3.63 15.49 14.40
CA LEU A 625 -2.86 15.76 15.62
C LEU A 625 -2.98 14.65 16.67
N LEU A 626 -4.12 13.96 16.75
CA LEU A 626 -4.39 12.98 17.81
C LEU A 626 -3.98 11.56 17.39
N ILE A 627 -3.20 10.89 18.23
CA ILE A 627 -2.87 9.47 18.10
C ILE A 627 -3.36 8.74 19.35
N VAL A 628 -4.03 7.60 19.17
CA VAL A 628 -4.41 6.73 20.29
C VAL A 628 -3.37 5.63 20.43
N SER A 629 -2.82 5.49 21.64
CA SER A 629 -1.92 4.38 21.96
C SER A 629 -2.68 3.20 22.55
N LEU A 630 -2.38 1.99 22.10
CA LEU A 630 -2.94 0.73 22.63
C LEU A 630 -1.82 -0.06 23.32
N SER A 631 -2.17 -0.81 24.37
CA SER A 631 -1.21 -1.67 25.07
C SER A 631 -1.07 -3.01 24.36
N ALA A 632 0.17 -3.43 24.09
CA ALA A 632 0.49 -4.81 23.76
C ALA A 632 0.66 -5.70 25.02
N GLU A 633 0.77 -5.09 26.20
CA GLU A 633 0.87 -5.79 27.48
C GLU A 633 -0.51 -6.12 28.05
N ALA A 634 -0.62 -7.28 28.69
CA ALA A 634 -1.75 -7.69 29.53
C ALA A 634 -1.50 -7.33 31.00
N MET A 635 -2.58 -7.19 31.77
CA MET A 635 -2.53 -6.94 33.22
C MET A 635 -3.30 -8.02 33.97
N SER A 636 -2.75 -8.50 35.08
CA SER A 636 -3.45 -9.34 36.06
C SER A 636 -3.50 -8.68 37.43
N GLN A 637 -4.51 -9.03 38.22
CA GLN A 637 -4.62 -8.68 39.63
C GLN A 637 -4.70 -9.97 40.43
N HIS A 638 -3.87 -10.08 41.46
CA HIS A 638 -3.86 -11.24 42.35
C HIS A 638 -4.31 -10.82 43.75
N PHE A 639 -5.12 -11.67 44.36
CA PHE A 639 -5.46 -11.56 45.77
C PHE A 639 -4.33 -12.12 46.61
N VAL A 640 -3.87 -11.34 47.58
CA VAL A 640 -2.91 -11.82 48.58
C VAL A 640 -3.50 -11.59 49.96
N GLU A 641 -3.71 -12.69 50.67
CA GLU A 641 -4.13 -12.71 52.07
C GLU A 641 -2.86 -12.80 52.92
N ASP A 642 -2.62 -11.80 53.76
CA ASP A 642 -1.46 -11.82 54.64
C ASP A 642 -1.64 -12.82 55.79
N ILE A 643 -0.57 -13.03 56.56
CA ILE A 643 -0.55 -13.96 57.71
C ILE A 643 -1.52 -13.56 58.85
N TYR A 644 -2.14 -12.38 58.78
CA TYR A 644 -3.15 -11.89 59.72
C TYR A 644 -4.57 -11.93 59.14
N GLY A 645 -4.75 -12.50 57.94
CA GLY A 645 -6.05 -12.54 57.26
C GLY A 645 -6.47 -11.20 56.64
N GLN A 646 -5.57 -10.21 56.55
CA GLN A 646 -5.83 -8.97 55.83
C GLN A 646 -5.63 -9.17 54.33
N ARG A 647 -6.63 -8.77 53.55
CA ARG A 647 -6.62 -8.87 52.10
C ARG A 647 -5.97 -7.62 51.51
N SER A 648 -4.93 -7.81 50.71
CA SER A 648 -4.29 -6.75 49.94
C SER A 648 -4.16 -7.16 48.47
N TRP A 649 -4.01 -6.16 47.60
CA TRP A 649 -3.89 -6.34 46.16
C TRP A 649 -2.41 -6.28 45.77
N GLU A 650 -1.90 -7.36 45.16
CA GLU A 650 -0.56 -7.38 44.57
C GLU A 650 -0.62 -7.42 43.04
N SER A 651 0.26 -6.65 42.41
CA SER A 651 0.50 -6.75 40.97
C SER A 651 1.51 -7.85 40.68
N ARG A 652 1.22 -8.72 39.71
CA ARG A 652 2.25 -9.48 38.98
C ARG A 652 2.09 -9.17 37.50
N ARG A 653 3.17 -8.80 36.80
CA ARG A 653 3.19 -8.92 35.34
C ARG A 653 3.45 -10.38 34.99
N ILE A 654 2.74 -10.90 34.00
CA ILE A 654 2.97 -12.26 33.50
C ILE A 654 4.33 -12.25 32.78
N GLY A 655 5.39 -12.74 33.45
CA GLY A 655 6.76 -12.82 32.89
C GLY A 655 7.89 -12.26 33.76
N GLU A 656 7.62 -11.58 34.88
CA GLU A 656 8.66 -11.16 35.85
C GLU A 656 9.03 -12.32 36.80
N ALA A 657 10.33 -12.57 36.99
CA ALA A 657 10.82 -13.47 38.03
C ALA A 657 10.55 -12.85 39.42
N ALA A 658 10.27 -13.69 40.42
CA ALA A 658 9.76 -13.32 41.74
C ALA A 658 10.71 -12.51 42.66
N SER A 659 11.72 -11.80 42.14
CA SER A 659 12.69 -11.09 42.95
C SER A 659 12.77 -9.60 42.58
N ALA A 660 11.99 -8.76 43.26
CA ALA A 660 12.37 -7.41 43.71
C ALA A 660 11.15 -6.59 44.17
N ILE A 661 10.57 -6.92 45.32
CA ILE A 661 9.83 -5.91 46.11
C ILE A 661 10.23 -6.08 47.58
N THR A 662 11.41 -5.57 47.91
CA THR A 662 11.68 -5.04 49.25
C THR A 662 11.62 -3.53 49.17
N GLN A 663 10.88 -2.94 50.12
CA GLN A 663 10.78 -1.51 50.44
C GLN A 663 9.73 -0.70 49.68
N ASN A 664 8.48 -0.80 50.13
CA ASN A 664 7.73 0.38 50.59
C ASN A 664 6.68 -0.06 51.62
N ARG A 665 7.13 -0.32 52.85
CA ARG A 665 6.23 -0.42 54.00
C ARG A 665 5.69 0.97 54.30
N ILE A 666 4.38 1.15 54.14
CA ILE A 666 3.63 2.22 54.81
C ILE A 666 3.81 2.00 56.32
N ARG A 667 4.53 2.92 56.98
CA ARG A 667 4.61 2.97 58.45
C ARG A 667 3.25 3.38 59.00
N ALA A 668 2.56 2.46 59.65
CA ALA A 668 1.62 2.79 60.71
C ALA A 668 2.39 2.85 62.04
N HIS A 669 2.14 3.90 62.83
CA HIS A 669 2.71 4.11 64.16
C HIS A 669 2.23 3.05 65.17
N GLY A 670 3.14 2.48 65.98
CA GLY A 670 2.84 1.67 67.16
C GLY A 670 4.01 0.75 67.56
N PRO A 671 4.35 0.57 68.85
CA PRO A 671 5.72 0.28 69.28
C PRO A 671 6.06 -1.20 69.29
N GLY A 672 7.32 -1.52 68.98
CA GLY A 672 7.97 -2.72 69.52
C GLY A 672 8.61 -3.62 68.47
N VAL A 673 9.93 -3.72 68.61
CA VAL A 673 10.81 -4.85 68.22
C VAL A 673 11.26 -4.91 66.76
N VAL A 674 12.53 -4.54 66.62
CA VAL A 674 13.42 -4.81 65.49
C VAL A 674 13.83 -6.28 65.51
N SER A 675 13.79 -6.99 64.38
CA SER A 675 14.82 -8.01 64.11
C SER A 675 15.08 -8.25 62.63
N GLN A 676 16.38 -8.37 62.37
CA GLN A 676 17.14 -8.62 61.15
C GLN A 676 16.60 -9.66 60.16
N THR A 677 16.74 -9.28 58.88
CA THR A 677 17.23 -10.08 57.74
C THR A 677 17.63 -11.54 57.99
N GLN A 678 17.09 -12.44 57.16
CA GLN A 678 17.89 -13.44 56.45
C GLN A 678 17.20 -13.85 55.15
N ALA A 679 17.92 -13.66 54.04
CA ALA A 679 17.59 -14.13 52.70
C ALA A 679 18.05 -15.58 52.54
N ILE A 680 17.22 -16.47 51.99
CA ILE A 680 17.68 -17.70 51.33
C ILE A 680 16.76 -17.99 50.12
N ASN A 681 17.38 -17.83 48.95
CA ASN A 681 17.13 -18.34 47.58
C ASN A 681 15.71 -18.44 47.02
#